data_AF-W9NKN6-F1
#
_entry.id   AF-W9NKN6-F1
#
_cell.length_a   1.000
_cell.length_b   1.000
_cell.length_c   1.000
_cell.angle_alpha   90.00
_cell.angle_beta   90.00
_cell.angle_gamma   90.00
#
_symmetry.space_group_name_H-M   'P 1'
#
loop_
_entity.id
_entity.type
_entity.pdbx_description
1 polymer ?
#
loop_
_entity_poly.entity_id
_entity_poly.type
_entity_poly.pdbx_seq_one_letter_code
_entity_poly.pdbx_strand_id
1 'polypeptide(L)'
;MASLRKIQTLWRAGHERADAPAALFQSLFVFDGVLGSSNTSDDSEKLFRSVQAEAADATGPAYDDYPLIVSFHIRNNILNGKLRAKLPQEQVDSLGQSLNAALDHILHALDVPVVDTKYLNPANNTPPPETKSDPTEPDMNGLTSTADAALKLVDTVLGTRRGRKKVGYSTRLISVGLDSILAIRLSKLLKQQLSLSVSVFEIMKGASVRDIITRPASSRRPTINGTQHQPEPLREGLKSAISKTLGQPEHLIKSIVSVLPGQRSHLELWLHNGKRFFEAPWAYRLPDTFDQEQLAACWSELVKAHDVLRTTFATGTTSMELYQVTLSEDWSARSRFISLDDASKTVEELIAEHVSQENAKASDLKEPPVRLSFLEAADGKAVVLRLHHALYDAWSIKMIEQDLDDLLNGGKIQEARQSLEQVIQSIREIRQPDAEKAYWRRHLSGAQETVLGHNAEHTVLSAHDPQFKTSSNIAPQNSTKSLLQKSSSEVSAALILSYARTLRHFTQRTKPTFGLNHASRSLSSPDGMQTLDLTSASIPTLSVTPFSIDLESSTEDLLGFIQDHLAQLNCFSQADGVRKLGPKFNSHLNIIHRRDHAASQNGSSTDRPKALERYRLPETLASEYFTATKPSSTVSTIDGLDTAYLSKYHFFFNVIIGENGSLTVSASGNKSLFDGDSAKVAPLVDYFLAELSKVSAREG
;
A
#
# COMPACT_ATOMS: atom_id res chain seq x y z
N MET A 1 -31.37 -9.83 9.17
CA MET A 1 -31.85 -8.74 8.29
C MET A 1 -30.98 -8.68 7.04
N ALA A 2 -31.56 -8.37 5.88
CA ALA A 2 -30.78 -8.07 4.67
C ALA A 2 -30.27 -6.62 4.72
N SER A 3 -29.14 -6.30 4.07
CA SER A 3 -28.70 -4.91 3.93
C SER A 3 -29.58 -4.17 2.91
N LEU A 4 -29.74 -2.86 3.09
CA LEU A 4 -30.51 -2.01 2.17
C LEU A 4 -30.02 -2.16 0.72
N ARG A 5 -28.70 -2.22 0.51
CA ARG A 5 -28.06 -2.49 -0.79
C ARG A 5 -28.54 -3.81 -1.40
N LYS A 6 -28.64 -4.89 -0.62
CA LYS A 6 -29.09 -6.21 -1.11
C LYS A 6 -30.58 -6.22 -1.48
N ILE A 7 -31.42 -5.50 -0.73
CA ILE A 7 -32.85 -5.33 -1.05
C ILE A 7 -32.99 -4.54 -2.35
N GLN A 8 -32.26 -3.43 -2.49
CA GLN A 8 -32.24 -2.61 -3.72
C GLN A 8 -31.74 -3.39 -4.94
N THR A 9 -30.72 -4.25 -4.80
CA THR A 9 -30.25 -5.13 -5.88
C THR A 9 -31.30 -6.17 -6.29
N LEU A 10 -31.96 -6.82 -5.33
CA LEU A 10 -33.00 -7.82 -5.64
C LEU A 10 -34.22 -7.20 -6.32
N TRP A 11 -34.66 -6.02 -5.88
CA TRP A 11 -35.82 -5.34 -6.48
C TRP A 11 -35.54 -4.91 -7.93
N ARG A 12 -34.30 -4.48 -8.23
CA ARG A 12 -33.85 -4.16 -9.61
C ARG A 12 -33.65 -5.37 -10.51
N ALA A 13 -33.61 -6.59 -9.95
CA ALA A 13 -33.43 -7.82 -10.72
C ALA A 13 -34.77 -8.43 -11.19
N GLY A 14 -35.89 -8.13 -10.52
CA GLY A 14 -37.21 -8.70 -10.85
C GLY A 14 -37.80 -8.15 -12.15
N HIS A 15 -37.61 -8.87 -13.27
CA HIS A 15 -38.05 -8.45 -14.61
C HIS A 15 -39.47 -8.92 -15.02
N GLU A 16 -40.22 -9.58 -14.13
CA GLU A 16 -41.50 -10.23 -14.47
C GLU A 16 -42.71 -9.74 -13.64
N ARG A 17 -42.95 -8.42 -13.66
CA ARG A 17 -44.29 -7.78 -13.66
C ARG A 17 -44.16 -6.28 -13.95
N ALA A 18 -45.18 -5.72 -14.58
CA ALA A 18 -45.14 -4.36 -15.13
C ALA A 18 -45.25 -3.25 -14.07
N ASP A 19 -44.92 -2.03 -14.51
CA ASP A 19 -45.35 -0.75 -13.91
C ASP A 19 -44.81 -0.40 -12.51
N ALA A 20 -43.49 -0.54 -12.34
CA ALA A 20 -42.73 0.12 -11.27
C ALA A 20 -41.91 1.32 -11.82
N PRO A 21 -42.38 2.58 -11.72
CA PRO A 21 -41.69 3.73 -12.29
C PRO A 21 -40.35 4.03 -11.61
N ALA A 22 -39.32 4.36 -12.41
CA ALA A 22 -37.99 4.72 -11.91
C ALA A 22 -37.97 5.90 -10.91
N ALA A 23 -39.02 6.74 -10.93
CA ALA A 23 -39.24 7.84 -9.99
C ALA A 23 -39.24 7.39 -8.51
N LEU A 24 -39.57 6.13 -8.20
CA LEU A 24 -39.56 5.65 -6.82
C LEU A 24 -38.15 5.63 -6.20
N PHE A 25 -37.09 5.57 -7.02
CA PHE A 25 -35.70 5.76 -6.56
C PHE A 25 -35.30 7.23 -6.29
N GLN A 26 -36.18 8.20 -6.56
CA GLN A 26 -36.07 9.57 -6.06
C GLN A 26 -36.80 9.75 -4.72
N SER A 27 -37.17 8.65 -4.03
CA SER A 27 -37.78 8.71 -2.70
C SER A 27 -36.72 8.62 -1.60
N LEU A 28 -36.66 9.60 -0.70
CA LEU A 28 -35.73 9.57 0.44
C LEU A 28 -36.40 8.93 1.66
N PHE A 29 -35.79 7.86 2.17
CA PHE A 29 -36.19 7.21 3.41
C PHE A 29 -35.22 7.61 4.53
N VAL A 30 -35.70 8.44 5.46
CA VAL A 30 -34.90 8.95 6.60
C VAL A 30 -35.32 8.24 7.88
N PHE A 31 -34.34 7.75 8.64
CA PHE A 31 -34.57 7.08 9.92
C PHE A 31 -33.71 7.76 11.00
N ASP A 32 -34.32 8.68 11.74
CA ASP A 32 -33.60 9.47 12.75
C ASP A 32 -33.57 8.72 14.09
N GLY A 33 -32.36 8.40 14.55
CA GLY A 33 -32.15 7.65 15.78
C GLY A 33 -32.42 8.48 17.05
N VAL A 34 -33.32 7.98 17.89
CA VAL A 34 -33.52 8.27 19.34
C VAL A 34 -33.08 9.67 19.82
N LEU A 35 -34.04 10.60 19.86
CA LEU A 35 -33.91 11.90 20.56
C LEU A 35 -34.84 11.96 21.78
N GLY A 36 -34.26 12.09 22.97
CA GLY A 36 -34.98 12.01 24.25
C GLY A 36 -35.38 13.37 24.84
N SER A 37 -36.65 13.49 25.26
CA SER A 37 -37.27 14.61 26.02
C SER A 37 -37.20 16.03 25.42
N SER A 38 -38.24 16.87 25.46
CA SER A 38 -39.56 16.74 26.10
C SER A 38 -40.72 17.29 25.23
N ASN A 39 -41.91 16.68 25.42
CA ASN A 39 -43.24 17.24 25.72
C ASN A 39 -43.63 18.65 25.20
N THR A 40 -44.85 18.93 24.70
CA THR A 40 -46.10 18.15 24.41
C THR A 40 -46.60 18.48 22.97
N SER A 41 -47.69 17.96 22.37
CA SER A 41 -48.89 17.22 22.84
C SER A 41 -49.49 16.28 21.77
N ASP A 42 -50.22 15.26 22.26
CA ASP A 42 -51.31 14.45 21.67
C ASP A 42 -51.23 13.68 20.33
N ASP A 43 -51.70 12.44 20.46
CA ASP A 43 -52.10 11.45 19.45
C ASP A 43 -53.33 11.96 18.63
N SER A 44 -53.76 11.36 17.51
CA SER A 44 -53.88 9.92 17.25
C SER A 44 -53.94 9.50 15.76
N GLU A 45 -54.28 8.22 15.56
CA GLU A 45 -54.87 7.52 14.39
C GLU A 45 -54.13 7.38 13.05
N LYS A 46 -53.04 8.10 12.76
CA LYS A 46 -52.24 7.83 11.55
C LYS A 46 -50.75 7.75 11.83
N LEU A 47 -50.14 6.60 11.54
CA LEU A 47 -48.69 6.41 11.58
C LEU A 47 -48.00 7.40 10.66
N PHE A 48 -48.56 7.69 9.48
CA PHE A 48 -48.11 8.76 8.58
C PHE A 48 -49.05 9.95 8.66
N ARG A 49 -48.58 11.04 9.28
CA ARG A 49 -49.20 12.36 9.10
C ARG A 49 -48.61 13.01 7.84
N SER A 50 -49.50 13.47 6.96
CA SER A 50 -49.15 14.26 5.78
C SER A 50 -48.71 15.66 6.22
N VAL A 51 -47.69 16.22 5.57
CA VAL A 51 -47.19 17.58 5.86
C VAL A 51 -47.05 18.34 4.56
N GLN A 52 -47.78 19.44 4.43
CA GLN A 52 -47.77 20.30 3.25
C GLN A 52 -46.39 20.96 3.11
N ALA A 53 -45.87 20.99 1.89
CA ALA A 53 -44.64 21.71 1.56
C ALA A 53 -45.00 23.15 1.18
N GLU A 54 -44.78 24.11 2.08
CA GLU A 54 -44.88 25.53 1.76
C GLU A 54 -43.74 25.93 0.81
N ALA A 55 -44.07 26.64 -0.27
CA ALA A 55 -43.18 26.81 -1.41
C ALA A 55 -42.05 27.85 -1.23
N ALA A 56 -41.82 28.35 -0.01
CA ALA A 56 -40.93 29.48 0.24
C ALA A 56 -40.38 29.54 1.69
N ASP A 57 -39.58 28.55 2.10
CA ASP A 57 -38.62 28.76 3.20
C ASP A 57 -37.24 28.16 2.86
N ALA A 58 -36.33 29.04 2.43
CA ALA A 58 -35.01 28.68 1.91
C ALA A 58 -33.97 28.34 3.02
N THR A 59 -34.43 27.94 4.20
CA THR A 59 -33.59 27.61 5.37
C THR A 59 -33.72 26.16 5.84
N GLY A 60 -34.55 25.34 5.18
CA GLY A 60 -34.66 23.91 5.44
C GLY A 60 -33.35 23.12 5.16
N PRO A 61 -33.13 21.97 5.81
CA PRO A 61 -31.98 21.11 5.53
C PRO A 61 -32.05 20.52 4.11
N ALA A 62 -30.89 20.14 3.55
CA ALA A 62 -30.69 19.72 2.15
C ALA A 62 -31.29 18.34 1.77
N TYR A 63 -32.54 18.08 2.17
CA TYR A 63 -33.31 16.87 1.91
C TYR A 63 -34.60 17.11 1.13
N ASP A 64 -35.03 18.36 0.96
CA ASP A 64 -36.26 18.70 0.23
C ASP A 64 -36.12 18.61 -1.32
N ASP A 65 -34.99 18.12 -1.85
CA ASP A 65 -34.82 17.84 -3.28
C ASP A 65 -35.66 16.64 -3.78
N TYR A 66 -35.93 15.68 -2.91
CA TYR A 66 -36.57 14.40 -3.25
C TYR A 66 -38.11 14.55 -3.42
N PRO A 67 -38.74 14.06 -4.50
CA PRO A 67 -40.20 14.20 -4.72
C PRO A 67 -41.09 13.47 -3.71
N LEU A 68 -40.57 12.48 -3.00
CA LEU A 68 -41.24 11.78 -1.90
C LEU A 68 -40.23 11.57 -0.77
N ILE A 69 -40.60 11.94 0.45
CA ILE A 69 -39.79 11.78 1.65
C ILE A 69 -40.64 11.06 2.69
N VAL A 70 -40.19 9.86 3.06
CA VAL A 70 -40.80 9.05 4.12
C VAL A 70 -39.83 9.05 5.29
N SER A 71 -40.15 9.80 6.33
CA SER A 71 -39.30 9.92 7.52
C SER A 71 -39.91 9.20 8.71
N PHE A 72 -39.09 8.49 9.48
CA PHE A 72 -39.49 7.70 10.63
C PHE A 72 -38.76 8.14 11.90
N HIS A 73 -39.54 8.30 12.97
CA HIS A 73 -39.11 8.78 14.28
C HIS A 73 -39.69 7.86 15.36
N ILE A 74 -38.84 7.13 16.09
CA ILE A 74 -39.30 6.37 17.26
C ILE A 74 -39.13 7.26 18.50
N ARG A 75 -40.24 7.60 19.16
CA ARG A 75 -40.26 8.38 20.41
C ARG A 75 -41.13 7.65 21.43
N ASN A 76 -40.64 7.46 22.65
CA ASN A 76 -41.36 6.77 23.74
C ASN A 76 -41.88 5.37 23.34
N ASN A 77 -41.09 4.59 22.58
CA ASN A 77 -41.45 3.31 21.93
C ASN A 77 -42.60 3.34 20.90
N ILE A 78 -43.15 4.51 20.57
CA ILE A 78 -44.14 4.67 19.49
C ILE A 78 -43.40 5.04 18.20
N LEU A 79 -43.56 4.23 17.16
CA LEU A 79 -43.11 4.54 15.80
C LEU A 79 -44.02 5.62 15.22
N ASN A 80 -43.45 6.76 14.85
CA ASN A 80 -44.14 7.84 14.17
C ASN A 80 -43.52 8.02 12.77
N GLY A 81 -44.37 8.20 11.76
CA GLY A 81 -44.00 8.50 10.40
C GLY A 81 -44.46 9.90 9.99
N LYS A 82 -43.67 10.59 9.18
CA LYS A 82 -44.07 11.81 8.49
C LYS A 82 -43.84 11.64 7.00
N LEU A 83 -44.91 11.89 6.24
CA LEU A 83 -44.91 11.80 4.79
C LEU A 83 -44.95 13.21 4.20
N ARG A 84 -43.92 13.56 3.44
CA ARG A 84 -43.87 14.76 2.61
C ARG A 84 -43.74 14.30 1.17
N ALA A 85 -44.53 14.85 0.25
CA ALA A 85 -44.33 14.63 -1.17
C ALA A 85 -44.62 15.91 -1.95
N LYS A 86 -44.02 16.03 -3.13
CA LYS A 86 -44.30 17.11 -4.09
C LYS A 86 -45.55 16.77 -4.90
N LEU A 87 -46.64 16.47 -4.19
CA LEU A 87 -47.95 16.05 -4.71
C LEU A 87 -49.07 16.84 -3.97
N PRO A 88 -50.28 16.94 -4.54
CA PRO A 88 -51.43 17.51 -3.83
C PRO A 88 -51.72 16.79 -2.51
N GLN A 89 -52.09 17.54 -1.46
CA GLN A 89 -52.26 17.02 -0.09
C GLN A 89 -53.12 15.75 -0.03
N GLU A 90 -54.24 15.70 -0.75
CA GLU A 90 -55.14 14.55 -0.85
C GLU A 90 -54.46 13.28 -1.39
N GLN A 91 -53.51 13.42 -2.31
CA GLN A 91 -52.70 12.30 -2.81
C GLN A 91 -51.63 11.87 -1.79
N VAL A 92 -51.06 12.82 -1.03
CA VAL A 92 -50.15 12.52 0.09
C VAL A 92 -50.90 11.77 1.20
N ASP A 93 -52.14 12.18 1.52
CA ASP A 93 -53.00 11.51 2.49
C ASP A 93 -53.41 10.11 2.03
N SER A 94 -53.72 9.92 0.75
CA SER A 94 -54.00 8.60 0.17
C SER A 94 -52.77 7.69 0.24
N LEU A 95 -51.60 8.18 -0.19
CA LEU A 95 -50.34 7.45 -0.12
C LEU A 95 -49.92 7.11 1.33
N GLY A 96 -50.14 8.02 2.27
CA GLY A 96 -49.88 7.79 3.70
C GLY A 96 -50.79 6.72 4.31
N GLN A 97 -52.07 6.67 3.89
CA GLN A 97 -52.99 5.60 4.28
C GLN A 97 -52.59 4.25 3.67
N SER A 98 -52.20 4.22 2.39
CA SER A 98 -51.69 3.01 1.74
C SER A 98 -50.40 2.48 2.38
N LEU A 99 -49.45 3.36 2.71
CA LEU A 99 -48.23 3.02 3.42
C LEU A 99 -48.51 2.51 4.84
N ASN A 100 -49.48 3.08 5.55
CA ASN A 100 -49.87 2.62 6.88
C ASN A 100 -50.46 1.21 6.84
N ALA A 101 -51.46 0.99 5.98
CA ALA A 101 -52.09 -0.32 5.81
C ALA A 101 -51.10 -1.41 5.35
N ALA A 102 -50.13 -1.06 4.51
CA ALA A 102 -49.06 -1.97 4.11
C ALA A 102 -48.13 -2.32 5.28
N LEU A 103 -47.80 -1.37 6.15
CA LEU A 103 -46.95 -1.62 7.31
C LEU A 103 -47.66 -2.48 8.36
N ASP A 104 -48.93 -2.17 8.68
CA ASP A 104 -49.76 -2.99 9.56
C ASP A 104 -49.89 -4.43 9.03
N HIS A 105 -50.06 -4.61 7.71
CA HIS A 105 -50.11 -5.94 7.11
C HIS A 105 -48.78 -6.70 7.26
N ILE A 106 -47.64 -6.06 6.97
CA ILE A 106 -46.30 -6.66 7.13
C ILE A 106 -46.00 -7.06 8.59
N LEU A 107 -46.50 -6.29 9.56
CA LEU A 107 -46.31 -6.55 10.99
C LEU A 107 -47.16 -7.72 11.51
N HIS A 108 -48.27 -8.06 10.84
CA HIS A 108 -49.23 -9.08 11.30
C HIS A 108 -49.37 -10.29 10.36
N ALA A 109 -48.84 -10.24 9.13
CA ALA A 109 -48.92 -11.32 8.13
C ALA A 109 -47.58 -11.44 7.35
N LEU A 110 -46.64 -12.22 7.89
CA LEU A 110 -45.27 -12.33 7.37
C LEU A 110 -45.10 -13.20 6.11
N ASP A 111 -46.12 -13.96 5.69
CA ASP A 111 -45.99 -15.07 4.74
C ASP A 111 -46.71 -14.86 3.37
N VAL A 112 -47.13 -13.64 3.00
CA VAL A 112 -47.88 -13.37 1.75
C VAL A 112 -47.31 -12.15 0.97
N PRO A 113 -47.26 -12.16 -0.39
CA PRO A 113 -46.69 -11.06 -1.19
C PRO A 113 -47.48 -9.74 -1.19
N VAL A 114 -46.78 -8.64 -1.52
CA VAL A 114 -47.22 -7.26 -1.25
C VAL A 114 -47.62 -6.49 -2.54
N VAL A 115 -48.89 -6.07 -2.60
CA VAL A 115 -49.49 -5.02 -3.48
C VAL A 115 -49.69 -5.36 -4.98
N ASP A 116 -50.72 -4.73 -5.57
CA ASP A 116 -51.29 -4.92 -6.91
C ASP A 116 -51.19 -3.60 -7.73
N THR A 117 -50.79 -3.66 -9.00
CA THR A 117 -50.16 -2.55 -9.75
C THR A 117 -51.11 -1.57 -10.45
N LYS A 118 -52.42 -1.81 -10.41
CA LYS A 118 -53.46 -1.18 -11.26
C LYS A 118 -53.80 0.32 -11.04
N TYR A 119 -52.86 1.17 -10.58
CA TYR A 119 -53.20 2.48 -9.97
C TYR A 119 -52.30 3.73 -10.24
N LEU A 120 -51.45 3.81 -11.29
CA LEU A 120 -50.54 4.99 -11.50
C LEU A 120 -50.44 5.51 -12.96
N ASN A 121 -50.31 6.84 -13.17
CA ASN A 121 -50.03 7.53 -14.47
C ASN A 121 -49.56 9.03 -14.32
N PRO A 122 -48.81 9.68 -15.26
CA PRO A 122 -48.07 10.96 -14.98
C PRO A 122 -48.11 12.15 -16.02
N ALA A 123 -47.81 13.39 -15.56
CA ALA A 123 -47.49 14.65 -16.33
C ALA A 123 -46.98 15.78 -15.36
N ASN A 124 -46.45 17.01 -15.66
CA ASN A 124 -45.90 17.73 -16.84
C ASN A 124 -44.99 18.95 -16.39
N ASN A 125 -44.65 19.93 -17.27
CA ASN A 125 -43.71 21.09 -17.10
C ASN A 125 -44.43 22.49 -16.95
N THR A 126 -43.84 23.69 -16.69
CA THR A 126 -42.53 24.30 -17.11
C THR A 126 -42.15 25.58 -16.26
N PRO A 127 -40.85 25.92 -15.98
CA PRO A 127 -40.33 27.15 -15.28
C PRO A 127 -40.12 28.39 -16.22
N PRO A 128 -39.52 29.59 -15.88
CA PRO A 128 -38.58 30.10 -14.81
C PRO A 128 -38.97 31.52 -14.23
N PRO A 129 -38.12 32.53 -13.77
CA PRO A 129 -36.66 32.63 -13.46
C PRO A 129 -36.20 33.41 -12.15
N GLU A 130 -34.90 33.26 -11.81
CA GLU A 130 -33.92 34.11 -11.05
C GLU A 130 -34.34 35.08 -9.89
N THR A 131 -33.65 35.10 -8.73
CA THR A 131 -32.31 35.72 -8.55
C THR A 131 -31.52 35.23 -7.29
N LYS A 132 -30.33 35.79 -6.99
CA LYS A 132 -29.23 35.23 -6.15
C LYS A 132 -29.00 35.98 -4.82
N SER A 133 -28.50 35.29 -3.77
CA SER A 133 -27.24 35.66 -3.04
C SER A 133 -26.86 34.73 -1.85
N ASP A 134 -25.73 34.03 -1.98
CA ASP A 134 -24.69 33.60 -1.00
C ASP A 134 -24.95 33.20 0.50
N PRO A 135 -24.00 32.47 1.16
CA PRO A 135 -24.32 31.55 2.28
C PRO A 135 -23.64 31.84 3.64
N THR A 136 -24.04 31.10 4.68
CA THR A 136 -23.37 31.00 6.00
C THR A 136 -23.28 29.55 6.51
N GLU A 137 -22.30 29.27 7.38
CA GLU A 137 -21.91 27.91 7.82
C GLU A 137 -22.54 27.47 9.17
N PRO A 138 -22.80 26.16 9.39
CA PRO A 138 -23.31 25.62 10.66
C PRO A 138 -22.23 25.12 11.65
N ASP A 139 -22.59 25.10 12.94
CA ASP A 139 -21.72 24.89 14.10
C ASP A 139 -21.07 23.49 14.22
N MET A 140 -19.93 23.44 14.93
CA MET A 140 -19.09 22.27 15.20
C MET A 140 -18.71 22.15 16.69
N ASN A 141 -19.64 22.50 17.60
CA ASN A 141 -19.53 22.37 19.06
C ASN A 141 -18.25 22.99 19.65
N GLY A 142 -17.86 24.18 19.16
CA GLY A 142 -16.66 24.88 19.61
C GLY A 142 -15.31 24.26 19.20
N LEU A 143 -15.31 23.15 18.45
CA LEU A 143 -14.08 22.52 17.93
C LEU A 143 -13.60 23.13 16.61
N THR A 144 -14.24 24.19 16.10
CA THR A 144 -13.96 24.81 14.79
C THR A 144 -12.49 25.16 14.61
N SER A 145 -11.83 25.75 15.61
CA SER A 145 -10.38 26.07 15.56
C SER A 145 -9.49 24.84 15.40
N THR A 146 -9.90 23.69 15.95
CA THR A 146 -9.22 22.39 15.76
C THR A 146 -9.53 21.80 14.39
N ALA A 147 -10.74 22.01 13.88
CA ALA A 147 -11.15 21.65 12.52
C ALA A 147 -10.37 22.43 11.46
N ASP A 148 -10.19 23.73 11.64
CA ASP A 148 -9.39 24.63 10.80
C ASP A 148 -7.93 24.23 10.78
N ALA A 149 -7.36 23.92 11.95
CA ALA A 149 -5.99 23.44 12.04
C ALA A 149 -5.83 22.07 11.35
N ALA A 150 -6.80 21.17 11.49
CA ALA A 150 -6.80 19.89 10.79
C ALA A 150 -6.95 20.05 9.26
N LEU A 151 -7.80 20.96 8.78
CA LEU A 151 -7.90 21.30 7.35
C LEU A 151 -6.60 21.91 6.82
N LYS A 152 -5.94 22.80 7.57
CA LYS A 152 -4.62 23.34 7.20
C LYS A 152 -3.56 22.24 7.09
N LEU A 153 -3.62 21.19 7.92
CA LEU A 153 -2.75 20.03 7.80
C LEU A 153 -3.11 19.15 6.60
N VAL A 154 -4.39 18.96 6.26
CA VAL A 154 -4.82 18.30 5.03
C VAL A 154 -4.29 19.05 3.80
N ASP A 155 -4.43 20.37 3.76
CA ASP A 155 -3.89 21.22 2.68
C ASP A 155 -2.35 21.14 2.59
N THR A 156 -1.65 21.18 3.73
CA THR A 156 -0.18 21.05 3.81
C THR A 156 0.31 19.67 3.33
N VAL A 157 -0.49 18.63 3.52
CA VAL A 157 -0.19 17.27 3.05
C VAL A 157 -0.48 17.09 1.57
N LEU A 158 -1.60 17.62 1.06
CA LEU A 158 -1.99 17.55 -0.35
C LEU A 158 -1.09 18.41 -1.25
N GLY A 159 -0.71 19.60 -0.78
CA GLY A 159 0.10 20.55 -1.54
C GLY A 159 -0.46 20.81 -2.94
N THR A 160 0.39 20.64 -3.96
CA THR A 160 0.03 20.85 -5.37
C THR A 160 -1.03 19.87 -5.90
N ARG A 161 -1.27 18.72 -5.25
CA ARG A 161 -2.25 17.71 -5.71
C ARG A 161 -3.71 18.11 -5.52
N ARG A 162 -4.01 19.15 -4.73
CA ARG A 162 -5.38 19.63 -4.45
C ARG A 162 -6.16 20.02 -5.71
N GLY A 163 -5.48 20.50 -6.75
CA GLY A 163 -6.13 21.09 -7.93
C GLY A 163 -7.06 22.25 -7.56
N ARG A 164 -8.19 22.40 -8.28
CA ARG A 164 -9.22 23.42 -7.98
C ARG A 164 -10.26 22.99 -6.94
N LYS A 165 -10.12 21.82 -6.30
CA LYS A 165 -11.12 21.32 -5.35
C LYS A 165 -11.05 22.10 -4.02
N LYS A 166 -12.22 22.52 -3.50
CA LYS A 166 -12.35 22.97 -2.10
C LYS A 166 -12.41 21.73 -1.20
N VAL A 167 -11.59 21.70 -0.15
CA VAL A 167 -11.70 20.73 0.94
C VAL A 167 -12.51 21.40 2.06
N GLY A 168 -13.63 20.82 2.46
CA GLY A 168 -14.40 21.25 3.63
C GLY A 168 -14.44 20.15 4.70
N TYR A 169 -15.01 20.44 5.86
CA TYR A 169 -14.96 19.54 7.01
C TYR A 169 -15.51 18.13 6.72
N SER A 170 -16.54 18.01 5.88
CA SER A 170 -17.17 16.74 5.47
C SER A 170 -16.62 16.13 4.17
N THR A 171 -15.56 16.71 3.59
CA THR A 171 -14.92 16.13 2.41
C THR A 171 -14.17 14.85 2.79
N ARG A 172 -14.59 13.70 2.27
CA ARG A 172 -13.87 12.42 2.41
C ARG A 172 -12.46 12.57 1.86
N LEU A 173 -11.43 12.33 2.69
CA LEU A 173 -10.06 12.72 2.34
C LEU A 173 -9.51 12.00 1.11
N ILE A 174 -9.95 10.77 0.84
CA ILE A 174 -9.60 10.02 -0.38
C ILE A 174 -10.07 10.69 -1.68
N SER A 175 -11.20 11.42 -1.70
CA SER A 175 -11.75 11.99 -2.95
C SER A 175 -11.04 13.27 -3.42
N VAL A 176 -10.13 13.80 -2.58
CA VAL A 176 -9.22 14.92 -2.88
C VAL A 176 -7.78 14.47 -3.09
N GLY A 177 -7.54 13.17 -3.32
CA GLY A 177 -6.24 12.64 -3.76
C GLY A 177 -5.28 12.25 -2.63
N LEU A 178 -5.77 12.12 -1.40
CA LEU A 178 -4.98 11.64 -0.26
C LEU A 178 -4.77 10.12 -0.39
N ASP A 179 -3.61 9.72 -0.93
CA ASP A 179 -3.18 8.31 -1.02
C ASP A 179 -2.69 7.76 0.32
N SER A 180 -2.37 6.47 0.40
CA SER A 180 -1.92 5.82 1.65
C SER A 180 -0.64 6.41 2.23
N ILE A 181 0.25 7.01 1.41
CA ILE A 181 1.48 7.64 1.88
C ILE A 181 1.18 9.05 2.43
N LEU A 182 0.27 9.77 1.78
CA LEU A 182 -0.24 11.05 2.28
C LEU A 182 -1.11 10.86 3.55
N ALA A 183 -1.87 9.77 3.64
CA ALA A 183 -2.61 9.37 4.83
C ALA A 183 -1.70 9.12 6.04
N ILE A 184 -0.53 8.49 5.85
CA ILE A 184 0.48 8.37 6.92
C ILE A 184 0.97 9.76 7.36
N ARG A 185 1.38 10.61 6.42
CA ARG A 185 1.87 11.97 6.72
C ARG A 185 0.82 12.80 7.47
N LEU A 186 -0.45 12.67 7.08
CA LEU A 186 -1.57 13.34 7.75
C LEU A 186 -1.82 12.77 9.15
N SER A 187 -1.90 11.44 9.31
CA SER A 187 -2.05 10.78 10.62
C SER A 187 -0.94 11.19 11.59
N LYS A 188 0.32 11.24 11.12
CA LYS A 188 1.48 11.72 11.89
C LYS A 188 1.32 13.18 12.32
N LEU A 189 1.00 14.09 11.39
CA LEU A 189 0.87 15.53 11.69
C LEU A 189 -0.33 15.83 12.60
N LEU A 190 -1.49 15.21 12.38
CA LEU A 190 -2.67 15.33 13.25
C LEU A 190 -2.36 14.87 14.68
N LYS A 191 -1.62 13.76 14.83
CA LYS A 191 -1.20 13.24 16.13
C LYS A 191 -0.16 14.13 16.81
N GLN A 192 0.84 14.62 16.07
CA GLN A 192 1.94 15.43 16.61
C GLN A 192 1.53 16.87 16.97
N GLN A 193 0.71 17.51 16.13
CA GLN A 193 0.40 18.95 16.29
C GLN A 193 -0.95 19.22 16.96
N LEU A 194 -1.93 18.30 16.84
CA LEU A 194 -3.30 18.50 17.35
C LEU A 194 -3.74 17.42 18.36
N SER A 195 -2.86 16.48 18.72
CA SER A 195 -3.20 15.29 19.54
C SER A 195 -4.34 14.44 18.98
N LEU A 196 -4.65 14.55 17.68
CA LEU A 196 -5.73 13.82 17.02
C LEU A 196 -5.19 12.49 16.48
N SER A 197 -5.59 11.38 17.09
CA SER A 197 -5.25 10.03 16.62
C SER A 197 -6.29 9.52 15.63
N VAL A 198 -5.85 9.22 14.41
CA VAL A 198 -6.63 8.54 13.36
C VAL A 198 -5.72 7.53 12.66
N SER A 199 -6.24 6.33 12.41
CA SER A 199 -5.50 5.30 11.69
C SER A 199 -5.43 5.59 10.19
N VAL A 200 -4.38 5.10 9.53
CA VAL A 200 -4.27 5.17 8.05
C VAL A 200 -5.42 4.39 7.40
N PHE A 201 -5.86 3.31 8.03
CA PHE A 201 -7.02 2.51 7.63
C PHE A 201 -8.33 3.32 7.62
N GLU A 202 -8.59 4.14 8.65
CA GLU A 202 -9.77 5.00 8.72
C GLU A 202 -9.74 6.12 7.67
N ILE A 203 -8.58 6.73 7.44
CA ILE A 203 -8.39 7.71 6.36
C ILE A 203 -8.67 7.03 5.00
N MET A 204 -8.10 5.85 4.74
CA MET A 204 -8.30 5.11 3.49
C MET A 204 -9.73 4.59 3.30
N LYS A 205 -10.49 4.36 4.39
CA LYS A 205 -11.95 4.13 4.34
C LYS A 205 -12.78 5.38 4.04
N GLY A 206 -12.14 6.55 3.90
CA GLY A 206 -12.77 7.78 3.44
C GLY A 206 -13.28 8.69 4.56
N ALA A 207 -12.69 8.63 5.76
CA ALA A 207 -12.95 9.61 6.81
C ALA A 207 -12.73 11.06 6.31
N SER A 208 -13.49 11.99 6.88
CA SER A 208 -13.37 13.44 6.70
C SER A 208 -12.78 14.11 7.95
N VAL A 209 -12.46 15.41 7.87
CA VAL A 209 -11.96 16.16 9.05
C VAL A 209 -13.01 16.18 10.17
N ARG A 210 -14.30 16.27 9.85
CA ARG A 210 -15.39 16.19 10.82
C ARG A 210 -15.35 14.87 11.58
N ASP A 211 -15.25 13.74 10.88
CA ASP A 211 -15.25 12.40 11.49
C ASP A 211 -14.05 12.19 12.44
N ILE A 212 -12.91 12.81 12.12
CA ILE A 212 -11.70 12.78 12.95
C ILE A 212 -11.89 13.58 14.25
N ILE A 213 -12.48 14.78 14.19
CA ILE A 213 -12.60 15.67 15.36
C ILE A 213 -13.82 15.40 16.25
N THR A 214 -14.92 14.87 15.71
CA THR A 214 -16.14 14.56 16.50
C THR A 214 -16.02 13.24 17.27
N ARG A 215 -14.93 12.49 17.06
CA ARG A 215 -14.65 11.21 17.73
C ARG A 215 -14.58 11.38 19.26
N PRO A 216 -15.32 10.58 20.06
CA PRO A 216 -15.34 10.68 21.51
C PRO A 216 -13.97 10.54 22.17
N ALA A 217 -13.76 11.25 23.29
CA ALA A 217 -12.50 11.25 24.03
C ALA A 217 -12.06 9.85 24.52
N SER A 218 -13.01 8.94 24.73
CA SER A 218 -12.77 7.54 25.11
C SER A 218 -11.92 6.77 24.08
N SER A 219 -11.95 7.16 22.81
CA SER A 219 -11.09 6.59 21.75
C SER A 219 -9.80 7.37 21.50
N ARG A 220 -9.55 8.48 22.22
CA ARG A 220 -8.38 9.36 22.01
C ARG A 220 -7.17 8.98 22.86
N ARG A 221 -7.32 8.10 23.84
CA ARG A 221 -6.18 7.50 24.55
C ARG A 221 -5.68 6.30 23.75
N PRO A 222 -4.46 6.32 23.20
CA PRO A 222 -3.71 5.08 23.09
C PRO A 222 -3.50 4.59 24.51
N THR A 223 -4.14 3.49 24.89
CA THR A 223 -3.63 2.66 25.99
C THR A 223 -2.30 2.09 25.51
N ILE A 224 -1.22 2.84 25.77
CA ILE A 224 0.08 2.24 26.06
C ILE A 224 -0.08 1.54 27.41
N ASN A 225 -0.89 0.47 27.41
CA ASN A 225 -0.70 -0.63 28.31
C ASN A 225 0.61 -1.25 27.87
N GLY A 226 1.71 -0.69 28.38
CA GLY A 226 3.00 -1.32 28.39
C GLY A 226 2.94 -2.55 29.29
N THR A 227 2.17 -3.57 28.87
CA THR A 227 2.61 -4.94 29.04
C THR A 227 3.98 -4.99 28.42
N GLN A 228 5.01 -4.83 29.27
CA GLN A 228 6.36 -5.23 28.98
C GLN A 228 6.33 -6.75 28.81
N HIS A 229 5.87 -7.20 27.64
CA HIS A 229 6.30 -8.47 27.11
C HIS A 229 7.81 -8.34 26.98
N GLN A 230 8.51 -8.91 27.97
CA GLN A 230 9.96 -8.98 27.94
C GLN A 230 10.36 -9.57 26.58
N PRO A 231 11.42 -9.07 25.94
CA PRO A 231 11.87 -9.63 24.68
C PRO A 231 12.02 -11.13 24.85
N GLU A 232 11.41 -11.90 23.94
CA GLU A 232 11.38 -13.37 23.93
C GLU A 232 12.75 -13.88 24.39
N PRO A 233 12.86 -14.51 25.58
CA PRO A 233 14.14 -14.73 26.22
C PRO A 233 15.01 -15.57 25.29
N LEU A 234 16.09 -14.96 24.79
CA LEU A 234 16.97 -15.54 23.79
C LEU A 234 17.30 -16.98 24.19
N ARG A 235 16.77 -17.95 23.43
CA ARG A 235 16.82 -19.38 23.80
C ARG A 235 18.22 -19.74 24.23
N GLU A 236 18.35 -20.42 25.36
CA GLU A 236 19.63 -20.60 26.04
C GLU A 236 20.71 -21.15 25.08
N GLY A 237 21.86 -20.46 25.02
CA GLY A 237 22.94 -20.76 24.08
C GLY A 237 22.79 -20.21 22.65
N LEU A 238 21.65 -19.65 22.24
CA LEU A 238 21.43 -19.11 20.88
C LEU A 238 22.47 -18.06 20.49
N LYS A 239 22.84 -17.15 21.41
CA LYS A 239 23.87 -16.13 21.15
C LYS A 239 25.23 -16.75 20.83
N SER A 240 25.60 -17.81 21.55
CA SER A 240 26.84 -18.56 21.33
C SER A 240 26.81 -19.39 20.05
N ALA A 241 25.67 -20.01 19.72
CA ALA A 241 25.48 -20.73 18.46
C ALA A 241 25.62 -19.79 17.25
N ILE A 242 24.94 -18.63 17.28
CA ILE A 242 25.03 -17.60 16.24
C ILE A 242 26.44 -17.03 16.14
N SER A 243 27.10 -16.72 17.27
CA SER A 243 28.51 -16.29 17.30
C SER A 243 29.44 -17.28 16.58
N LYS A 244 29.30 -18.58 16.85
CA LYS A 244 30.08 -19.64 16.19
C LYS A 244 29.77 -19.76 14.69
N THR A 245 28.50 -19.63 14.29
CA THR A 245 28.09 -19.64 12.87
C THR A 245 28.62 -18.44 12.09
N LEU A 246 28.66 -17.25 12.71
CA LEU A 246 29.19 -16.02 12.10
C LEU A 246 30.72 -15.92 12.19
N GLY A 247 31.36 -16.60 13.14
CA GLY A 247 32.76 -16.34 13.51
C GLY A 247 32.99 -15.02 14.24
N GLN A 248 31.91 -14.34 14.67
CA GLN A 248 31.95 -13.03 15.33
C GLN A 248 31.91 -13.19 16.86
N PRO A 249 32.74 -12.49 17.64
CA PRO A 249 32.74 -12.55 19.11
C PRO A 249 31.38 -12.24 19.74
N GLU A 250 30.98 -12.98 20.78
CA GLU A 250 29.67 -12.79 21.46
C GLU A 250 29.45 -11.37 22.03
N HIS A 251 30.52 -10.65 22.37
CA HIS A 251 30.43 -9.26 22.85
C HIS A 251 30.10 -8.27 21.73
N LEU A 252 30.47 -8.56 20.47
CA LEU A 252 30.12 -7.73 19.31
C LEU A 252 28.70 -8.01 18.78
N ILE A 253 27.94 -8.94 19.35
CA ILE A 253 26.54 -9.14 18.98
C ILE A 253 25.65 -8.30 19.89
N LYS A 254 25.07 -7.22 19.33
CA LYS A 254 24.13 -6.31 20.01
C LYS A 254 22.77 -6.97 20.20
N SER A 255 22.15 -7.47 19.13
CA SER A 255 20.82 -8.09 19.16
C SER A 255 20.68 -9.23 18.15
N ILE A 256 19.78 -10.17 18.47
CA ILE A 256 19.38 -11.28 17.60
C ILE A 256 17.86 -11.30 17.58
N VAL A 257 17.25 -11.04 16.43
CA VAL A 257 15.79 -11.07 16.25
C VAL A 257 15.43 -11.84 14.98
N SER A 258 14.22 -12.40 14.90
CA SER A 258 13.78 -13.07 13.67
C SER A 258 13.72 -12.08 12.50
N VAL A 259 13.97 -12.56 11.28
CA VAL A 259 13.79 -11.75 10.05
C VAL A 259 12.32 -11.34 9.85
N LEU A 260 12.09 -10.20 9.19
CA LEU A 260 10.78 -9.87 8.63
C LEU A 260 10.47 -10.77 7.41
N PRO A 261 9.20 -11.05 7.08
CA PRO A 261 8.82 -11.88 5.94
C PRO A 261 9.39 -11.41 4.59
N GLY A 262 9.56 -10.09 4.42
CA GLY A 262 10.23 -9.49 3.26
C GLY A 262 11.70 -9.88 3.15
N GLN A 263 12.45 -9.69 4.24
CA GLN A 263 13.86 -10.09 4.34
C GLN A 263 14.03 -11.59 4.10
N ARG A 264 13.17 -12.42 4.69
CA ARG A 264 13.13 -13.87 4.43
C ARG A 264 12.92 -14.17 2.95
N SER A 265 11.94 -13.52 2.32
CA SER A 265 11.63 -13.71 0.90
C SER A 265 12.82 -13.36 -0.01
N HIS A 266 13.58 -12.30 0.31
CA HIS A 266 14.80 -11.96 -0.43
C HIS A 266 15.93 -12.98 -0.21
N LEU A 267 16.15 -13.45 1.03
CA LEU A 267 17.21 -14.41 1.35
C LEU A 267 16.94 -15.79 0.75
N GLU A 268 15.70 -16.29 0.82
CA GLU A 268 15.30 -17.56 0.17
C GLU A 268 15.40 -17.47 -1.36
N LEU A 269 15.02 -16.34 -1.95
CA LEU A 269 15.09 -16.11 -3.40
C LEU A 269 16.53 -15.89 -3.90
N TRP A 270 17.40 -15.31 -3.07
CA TRP A 270 18.85 -15.20 -3.30
C TRP A 270 19.49 -16.59 -3.36
N LEU A 271 19.26 -17.43 -2.34
CA LEU A 271 19.70 -18.83 -2.31
C LEU A 271 19.19 -19.64 -3.52
N HIS A 272 17.89 -19.57 -3.79
CA HIS A 272 17.26 -20.29 -4.92
C HIS A 272 17.89 -19.93 -6.27
N ASN A 273 18.26 -18.66 -6.46
CA ASN A 273 18.97 -18.19 -7.65
C ASN A 273 20.47 -18.51 -7.66
N GLY A 274 21.00 -19.31 -6.74
CA GLY A 274 22.43 -19.63 -6.66
C GLY A 274 23.28 -18.45 -6.19
N LYS A 275 22.73 -17.61 -5.31
CA LYS A 275 23.38 -16.44 -4.66
C LYS A 275 23.78 -15.32 -5.64
N ARG A 276 23.19 -15.28 -6.83
CA ARG A 276 23.60 -14.43 -7.97
C ARG A 276 23.17 -12.96 -7.94
N PHE A 277 22.15 -12.62 -7.17
CA PHE A 277 21.46 -11.32 -7.26
C PHE A 277 21.33 -10.67 -5.87
N PHE A 278 20.42 -9.72 -5.69
CA PHE A 278 20.13 -9.02 -4.42
C PHE A 278 21.26 -8.19 -3.77
N GLU A 279 22.55 -8.44 -4.03
CA GLU A 279 23.68 -7.56 -3.68
C GLU A 279 23.95 -6.51 -4.78
N ALA A 280 22.99 -5.60 -5.01
CA ALA A 280 23.05 -4.66 -6.13
C ALA A 280 24.14 -3.58 -5.96
N PRO A 281 24.92 -3.27 -7.02
CA PRO A 281 25.92 -2.21 -6.99
C PRO A 281 25.31 -0.81 -7.23
N TRP A 282 25.76 0.16 -6.47
CA TRP A 282 25.32 1.55 -6.51
C TRP A 282 26.51 2.50 -6.58
N ALA A 283 26.86 2.91 -7.80
CA ALA A 283 27.92 3.87 -8.07
C ALA A 283 27.46 5.33 -7.90
N TYR A 284 28.39 6.18 -7.47
CA TYR A 284 28.29 7.63 -7.43
C TYR A 284 29.66 8.24 -7.80
N ARG A 285 29.67 9.40 -8.44
CA ARG A 285 30.88 10.25 -8.58
C ARG A 285 31.05 11.10 -7.33
N LEU A 286 32.30 11.44 -7.05
CA LEU A 286 32.73 12.36 -5.99
C LEU A 286 33.57 13.50 -6.59
N PRO A 287 33.51 14.70 -6.01
CA PRO A 287 34.52 15.73 -6.22
C PRO A 287 35.94 15.25 -5.87
N ASP A 288 36.95 15.73 -6.57
CA ASP A 288 38.35 15.30 -6.37
C ASP A 288 38.94 15.71 -5.02
N THR A 289 38.25 16.57 -4.27
CA THR A 289 38.62 17.04 -2.93
C THR A 289 38.49 15.96 -1.84
N PHE A 290 37.82 14.84 -2.12
CA PHE A 290 37.67 13.75 -1.16
C PHE A 290 38.90 12.82 -1.16
N ASP A 291 39.36 12.44 0.03
CA ASP A 291 40.40 11.44 0.23
C ASP A 291 39.87 10.14 0.89
N GLN A 292 40.71 9.11 0.86
CA GLN A 292 40.42 7.78 1.40
C GLN A 292 40.10 7.79 2.90
N GLU A 293 40.78 8.61 3.68
CA GLU A 293 40.69 8.66 5.14
C GLU A 293 39.40 9.36 5.58
N GLN A 294 39.02 10.45 4.92
CA GLN A 294 37.74 11.12 5.07
C GLN A 294 36.59 10.16 4.72
N LEU A 295 36.69 9.46 3.59
CA LEU A 295 35.68 8.50 3.16
C LEU A 295 35.53 7.31 4.13
N ALA A 296 36.65 6.78 4.64
CA ALA A 296 36.63 5.73 5.66
C ALA A 296 36.02 6.21 7.00
N ALA A 297 36.22 7.47 7.36
CA ALA A 297 35.60 8.08 8.55
C ALA A 297 34.09 8.27 8.36
N CYS A 298 33.65 8.90 7.26
CA CYS A 298 32.23 9.05 6.93
C CYS A 298 31.51 7.69 6.86
N TRP A 299 32.16 6.68 6.27
CA TRP A 299 31.65 5.31 6.26
C TRP A 299 31.47 4.72 7.65
N SER A 300 32.46 4.91 8.53
CA SER A 300 32.42 4.38 9.89
C SER A 300 31.29 5.00 10.72
N GLU A 301 31.04 6.31 10.59
CA GLU A 301 29.92 6.97 11.28
C GLU A 301 28.55 6.57 10.71
N LEU A 302 28.44 6.42 9.39
CA LEU A 302 27.22 5.93 8.75
C LEU A 302 26.85 4.51 9.25
N VAL A 303 27.83 3.60 9.31
CA VAL A 303 27.61 2.22 9.76
C VAL A 303 27.25 2.14 11.25
N LYS A 304 27.83 3.00 12.10
CA LYS A 304 27.40 3.13 13.51
C LYS A 304 25.93 3.56 13.61
N ALA A 305 25.56 4.61 12.86
CA ALA A 305 24.23 5.22 12.93
C ALA A 305 23.10 4.35 12.37
N HIS A 306 23.35 3.56 11.33
CA HIS A 306 22.35 2.65 10.76
C HIS A 306 22.59 1.21 11.21
N ASP A 307 21.82 0.72 12.20
CA ASP A 307 21.81 -0.68 12.63
C ASP A 307 21.84 -1.67 11.44
N VAL A 308 21.03 -1.42 10.39
CA VAL A 308 20.96 -2.26 9.17
C VAL A 308 22.26 -2.36 8.37
N LEU A 309 23.18 -1.41 8.46
CA LEU A 309 24.47 -1.50 7.77
C LEU A 309 25.47 -2.42 8.51
N ARG A 310 25.20 -2.71 9.79
CA ARG A 310 25.92 -3.65 10.65
C ARG A 310 25.07 -4.87 11.05
N THR A 311 24.01 -5.14 10.29
CA THR A 311 23.20 -6.36 10.41
C THR A 311 23.67 -7.42 9.41
N THR A 312 23.73 -8.67 9.85
CA THR A 312 23.83 -9.85 8.97
C THR A 312 22.74 -10.88 9.30
N PHE A 313 22.75 -12.04 8.64
CA PHE A 313 21.77 -13.10 8.83
C PHE A 313 22.43 -14.45 9.15
N ALA A 314 21.74 -15.31 9.89
CA ALA A 314 22.17 -16.68 10.15
C ALA A 314 20.98 -17.58 10.55
N THR A 315 21.09 -18.89 10.25
CA THR A 315 20.16 -19.90 10.77
C THR A 315 20.59 -20.41 12.14
N GLY A 316 19.64 -20.56 13.07
CA GLY A 316 19.86 -21.22 14.36
C GLY A 316 20.13 -22.72 14.22
N THR A 317 21.16 -23.22 14.92
CA THR A 317 21.71 -24.59 14.75
C THR A 317 20.73 -25.74 14.97
N THR A 318 19.69 -25.53 15.79
CA THR A 318 18.78 -26.60 16.24
C THR A 318 17.44 -26.60 15.48
N SER A 319 17.09 -25.50 14.82
CA SER A 319 15.74 -25.27 14.27
C SER A 319 15.69 -24.77 12.83
N MET A 320 16.83 -24.35 12.26
CA MET A 320 16.90 -23.63 10.98
C MET A 320 16.01 -22.37 10.93
N GLU A 321 15.62 -21.83 12.08
CA GLU A 321 14.98 -20.52 12.18
C GLU A 321 15.96 -19.43 11.74
N LEU A 322 15.47 -18.48 10.96
CA LEU A 322 16.28 -17.44 10.33
C LEU A 322 16.25 -16.17 11.17
N TYR A 323 17.42 -15.75 11.63
CA TYR A 323 17.61 -14.55 12.42
C TYR A 323 18.34 -13.48 11.63
N GLN A 324 18.03 -12.22 11.92
CA GLN A 324 18.91 -11.09 11.66
C GLN A 324 19.68 -10.76 12.94
N VAL A 325 20.96 -10.48 12.78
CA VAL A 325 21.94 -10.35 13.86
C VAL A 325 22.61 -9.00 13.69
N THR A 326 22.37 -8.09 14.64
CA THR A 326 22.95 -6.74 14.63
C THR A 326 24.25 -6.77 15.41
N LEU A 327 25.35 -6.36 14.78
CA LEU A 327 26.63 -6.20 15.45
C LEU A 327 26.71 -4.85 16.16
N SER A 328 27.49 -4.75 17.24
CA SER A 328 27.62 -3.54 18.04
C SER A 328 28.35 -2.43 17.31
N GLU A 329 28.22 -1.23 17.84
CA GLU A 329 28.85 0.01 17.40
C GLU A 329 30.40 -0.05 17.49
N ASP A 330 30.95 -1.04 18.20
CA ASP A 330 32.39 -1.35 18.30
C ASP A 330 32.90 -2.23 17.15
N TRP A 331 32.01 -2.86 16.37
CA TRP A 331 32.41 -3.68 15.23
C TRP A 331 33.02 -2.81 14.11
N SER A 332 34.21 -3.18 13.67
CA SER A 332 35.02 -2.35 12.76
C SER A 332 34.50 -2.39 11.32
N ALA A 333 33.71 -1.37 10.96
CA ALA A 333 33.26 -1.11 9.59
C ALA A 333 34.38 -0.99 8.54
N ARG A 334 35.65 -0.81 8.97
CA ARG A 334 36.81 -0.67 8.06
C ARG A 334 37.14 -1.98 7.32
N SER A 335 36.69 -3.15 7.77
CA SER A 335 36.75 -4.40 6.97
C SER A 335 35.76 -4.42 5.79
N ARG A 336 34.81 -3.48 5.76
CA ARG A 336 33.84 -3.25 4.68
C ARG A 336 34.09 -1.97 3.88
N PHE A 337 35.22 -1.31 4.13
CA PHE A 337 35.73 -0.23 3.29
C PHE A 337 36.87 -0.75 2.41
N ILE A 338 36.78 -0.52 1.10
CA ILE A 338 37.81 -0.89 0.12
C ILE A 338 38.26 0.40 -0.59
N SER A 339 39.55 0.51 -0.90
CA SER A 339 40.12 1.58 -1.69
C SER A 339 40.88 0.98 -2.86
N LEU A 340 40.73 1.56 -4.06
CA LEU A 340 41.44 1.17 -5.28
C LEU A 340 41.86 2.43 -6.04
N ASP A 341 43.16 2.60 -6.24
CA ASP A 341 43.78 3.58 -7.14
C ASP A 341 44.21 2.85 -8.41
N ASP A 342 43.74 3.33 -9.57
CA ASP A 342 44.26 2.93 -10.88
C ASP A 342 44.26 4.12 -11.85
N ALA A 343 45.24 5.01 -11.67
CA ALA A 343 45.54 6.12 -12.58
C ALA A 343 45.94 5.71 -14.02
N SER A 344 45.78 4.44 -14.45
CA SER A 344 45.90 4.02 -15.86
C SER A 344 44.57 3.93 -16.62
N LYS A 345 43.43 4.08 -15.91
CA LYS A 345 42.06 3.94 -16.44
C LYS A 345 41.25 5.22 -16.26
N THR A 346 40.14 5.36 -16.99
CA THR A 346 39.11 6.33 -16.61
C THR A 346 38.27 5.83 -15.44
N VAL A 347 37.62 6.74 -14.72
CA VAL A 347 36.71 6.38 -13.63
C VAL A 347 35.46 5.62 -14.12
N GLU A 348 35.03 5.74 -15.39
CA GLU A 348 34.01 4.84 -15.99
C GLU A 348 34.53 3.40 -16.08
N GLU A 349 35.76 3.22 -16.57
CA GLU A 349 36.39 1.91 -16.78
C GLU A 349 36.65 1.21 -15.44
N LEU A 350 37.18 1.94 -14.45
CA LEU A 350 37.43 1.41 -13.11
C LEU A 350 36.12 1.03 -12.38
N ILE A 351 35.04 1.83 -12.52
CA ILE A 351 33.70 1.43 -12.04
C ILE A 351 33.22 0.16 -12.74
N ALA A 352 33.35 0.08 -14.07
CA ALA A 352 32.87 -1.05 -14.86
C ALA A 352 33.59 -2.36 -14.47
N GLU A 353 34.92 -2.33 -14.39
CA GLU A 353 35.72 -3.47 -13.95
C GLU A 353 35.39 -3.85 -12.50
N HIS A 354 35.43 -2.91 -11.56
CA HIS A 354 35.17 -3.19 -10.15
C HIS A 354 33.78 -3.80 -9.92
N VAL A 355 32.75 -3.25 -10.58
CA VAL A 355 31.39 -3.79 -10.55
C VAL A 355 31.35 -5.21 -11.11
N SER A 356 31.99 -5.47 -12.25
CA SER A 356 32.03 -6.80 -12.88
C SER A 356 32.74 -7.83 -12.00
N GLN A 357 33.90 -7.48 -11.43
CA GLN A 357 34.65 -8.34 -10.51
C GLN A 357 33.85 -8.65 -9.22
N GLU A 358 33.23 -7.64 -8.60
CA GLU A 358 32.44 -7.82 -7.37
C GLU A 358 31.09 -8.54 -7.62
N ASN A 359 30.52 -8.47 -8.83
CA ASN A 359 29.31 -9.21 -9.18
C ASN A 359 29.53 -10.74 -9.12
N ALA A 360 30.77 -11.22 -9.27
CA ALA A 360 31.12 -12.63 -9.08
C ALA A 360 31.28 -13.05 -7.60
N LYS A 361 31.26 -12.11 -6.64
CA LYS A 361 31.59 -12.32 -5.23
C LYS A 361 30.36 -12.18 -4.31
N ALA A 362 29.50 -13.18 -4.35
CA ALA A 362 28.39 -13.33 -3.41
C ALA A 362 28.89 -13.49 -1.96
N SER A 363 28.20 -12.86 -1.01
CA SER A 363 28.50 -12.89 0.41
C SER A 363 28.32 -14.28 1.03
N ASP A 364 29.06 -14.56 2.11
CA ASP A 364 28.84 -15.70 3.00
C ASP A 364 27.90 -15.37 4.18
N LEU A 365 27.51 -14.11 4.34
CA LEU A 365 26.71 -13.57 5.44
C LEU A 365 27.33 -13.76 6.85
N LYS A 366 28.63 -14.05 6.98
CA LYS A 366 29.32 -14.13 8.29
C LYS A 366 29.54 -12.77 8.96
N GLU A 367 29.68 -11.73 8.13
CA GLU A 367 29.69 -10.34 8.55
C GLU A 367 28.79 -9.54 7.60
N PRO A 368 28.28 -8.37 8.02
CA PRO A 368 27.29 -7.58 7.29
C PRO A 368 27.53 -7.54 5.77
N PRO A 369 26.57 -7.97 4.93
CA PRO A 369 26.69 -7.99 3.47
C PRO A 369 26.48 -6.59 2.89
N VAL A 370 27.42 -5.71 3.24
CA VAL A 370 27.43 -4.27 3.00
C VAL A 370 28.89 -3.88 2.77
N ARG A 371 29.19 -3.16 1.70
CA ARG A 371 30.55 -2.75 1.29
C ARG A 371 30.50 -1.34 0.71
N LEU A 372 31.49 -0.51 1.01
CA LEU A 372 31.76 0.74 0.29
C LEU A 372 33.15 0.67 -0.33
N SER A 373 33.23 0.76 -1.65
CA SER A 373 34.48 0.80 -2.40
C SER A 373 34.73 2.23 -2.90
N PHE A 374 35.79 2.87 -2.44
CA PHE A 374 36.34 4.09 -3.03
C PHE A 374 37.22 3.72 -4.23
N LEU A 375 37.03 4.44 -5.34
CA LEU A 375 37.72 4.25 -6.60
C LEU A 375 38.33 5.60 -7.04
N GLU A 376 39.64 5.61 -7.26
CA GLU A 376 40.43 6.75 -7.70
C GLU A 376 41.09 6.40 -9.05
N ALA A 377 40.93 7.26 -10.05
CA ALA A 377 41.34 6.99 -11.44
C ALA A 377 41.97 8.23 -12.09
N ALA A 378 42.41 8.11 -13.35
CA ALA A 378 43.17 9.16 -14.03
C ALA A 378 42.42 10.51 -14.20
N ASP A 379 41.09 10.48 -14.23
CA ASP A 379 40.21 11.60 -14.57
C ASP A 379 39.07 11.85 -13.57
N GLY A 380 39.11 11.22 -12.39
CA GLY A 380 38.21 11.54 -11.29
C GLY A 380 37.99 10.42 -10.27
N LYS A 381 37.05 10.66 -9.36
CA LYS A 381 36.79 9.81 -8.19
C LYS A 381 35.35 9.28 -8.12
N ALA A 382 35.18 8.10 -7.54
CA ALA A 382 33.88 7.48 -7.35
C ALA A 382 33.79 6.64 -6.07
N VAL A 383 32.56 6.37 -5.65
CA VAL A 383 32.25 5.33 -4.66
C VAL A 383 31.21 4.35 -5.20
N VAL A 384 31.42 3.06 -4.94
CA VAL A 384 30.44 2.00 -5.17
C VAL A 384 29.99 1.43 -3.83
N LEU A 385 28.76 1.77 -3.46
CA LEU A 385 28.05 1.14 -2.35
C LEU A 385 27.42 -0.16 -2.84
N ARG A 386 27.60 -1.28 -2.12
CA ARG A 386 26.94 -2.56 -2.43
C ARG A 386 26.37 -3.15 -1.14
N LEU A 387 25.11 -3.57 -1.16
CA LEU A 387 24.49 -4.25 -0.03
C LEU A 387 23.39 -5.23 -0.45
N HIS A 388 23.14 -6.23 0.38
CA HIS A 388 22.08 -7.22 0.14
C HIS A 388 20.68 -6.63 0.39
N HIS A 389 19.73 -6.88 -0.53
CA HIS A 389 18.37 -6.34 -0.50
C HIS A 389 17.51 -6.77 0.71
N ALA A 390 17.98 -7.70 1.54
CA ALA A 390 17.37 -7.97 2.85
C ALA A 390 17.71 -6.91 3.92
N LEU A 391 18.54 -5.90 3.60
CA LEU A 391 18.90 -4.77 4.48
C LEU A 391 18.26 -3.44 4.07
N TYR A 392 17.73 -3.33 2.84
CA TYR A 392 17.12 -2.09 2.35
C TYR A 392 15.82 -2.30 1.57
N ASP A 393 15.02 -1.25 1.49
CA ASP A 393 13.99 -1.06 0.46
C ASP A 393 14.09 0.37 -0.13
N ALA A 394 13.15 0.73 -1.01
CA ALA A 394 13.13 2.01 -1.73
C ALA A 394 12.97 3.27 -0.87
N TRP A 395 12.76 3.15 0.45
CA TRP A 395 12.75 4.27 1.39
C TRP A 395 13.98 4.26 2.31
N SER A 396 14.37 3.11 2.87
CA SER A 396 15.53 3.08 3.77
C SER A 396 16.85 3.38 3.06
N ILE A 397 16.99 3.03 1.77
CA ILE A 397 18.17 3.47 1.00
C ILE A 397 18.24 5.00 0.89
N LYS A 398 17.13 5.69 0.71
CA LYS A 398 17.15 7.16 0.58
C LYS A 398 17.62 7.86 1.85
N MET A 399 17.38 7.25 3.01
CA MET A 399 17.93 7.71 4.30
C MET A 399 19.45 7.52 4.31
N ILE A 400 19.93 6.32 3.95
CA ILE A 400 21.37 5.98 3.89
C ILE A 400 22.12 6.84 2.85
N GLU A 401 21.53 7.07 1.67
CA GLU A 401 22.06 7.96 0.62
C GLU A 401 22.17 9.41 1.13
N GLN A 402 21.12 9.94 1.79
CA GLN A 402 21.13 11.32 2.31
C GLN A 402 22.05 11.50 3.53
N ASP A 403 22.11 10.52 4.42
CA ASP A 403 22.95 10.56 5.61
C ASP A 403 24.44 10.45 5.25
N LEU A 404 24.78 9.73 4.17
CA LEU A 404 26.13 9.74 3.60
C LEU A 404 26.45 11.07 2.92
N ASP A 405 25.54 11.64 2.13
CA ASP A 405 25.71 12.95 1.48
C ASP A 405 25.88 14.09 2.51
N ASP A 406 25.12 14.06 3.61
CA ASP A 406 25.25 15.00 4.74
C ASP A 406 26.59 14.84 5.48
N LEU A 407 27.08 13.61 5.67
CA LEU A 407 28.39 13.35 6.30
C LEU A 407 29.57 13.78 5.40
N LEU A 408 29.49 13.54 4.09
CA LEU A 408 30.53 13.91 3.14
C LEU A 408 30.68 15.44 3.01
N ASN A 409 29.58 16.17 3.09
CA ASN A 409 29.56 17.64 3.15
C ASN A 409 30.09 18.22 4.48
N GLY A 410 30.77 17.43 5.32
CA GLY A 410 31.29 17.85 6.64
C GLY A 410 30.18 18.11 7.68
N GLY A 411 28.96 17.66 7.41
CA GLY A 411 27.83 17.78 8.31
C GLY A 411 27.76 16.64 9.33
N LYS A 412 26.54 16.37 9.79
CA LYS A 412 26.21 15.25 10.67
C LYS A 412 24.82 14.74 10.33
N ILE A 413 24.58 13.46 10.59
CA ILE A 413 23.24 12.85 10.48
C ILE A 413 22.26 13.64 11.33
N GLN A 414 21.23 14.21 10.70
CA GLN A 414 20.33 15.20 11.31
C GLN A 414 19.29 14.56 12.25
N GLU A 415 18.85 13.34 11.94
CA GLU A 415 17.87 12.59 12.73
C GLU A 415 18.51 11.31 13.28
N ALA A 416 18.45 11.10 14.60
CA ALA A 416 18.87 9.84 15.20
C ALA A 416 18.02 8.68 14.67
N ARG A 417 18.65 7.71 14.01
CA ARG A 417 17.96 6.55 13.42
C ARG A 417 17.48 5.60 14.52
N GLN A 418 16.28 5.07 14.36
CA GLN A 418 15.64 4.19 15.35
C GLN A 418 16.34 2.83 15.42
N SER A 419 16.48 2.27 16.62
CA SER A 419 17.00 0.91 16.82
C SER A 419 16.18 -0.11 16.02
N LEU A 420 16.87 -0.94 15.24
CA LEU A 420 16.26 -1.97 14.40
C LEU A 420 15.48 -2.99 15.24
N GLU A 421 16.04 -3.37 16.38
CA GLU A 421 15.41 -4.25 17.37
C GLU A 421 14.11 -3.66 17.94
N GLN A 422 14.12 -2.39 18.33
CA GLN A 422 12.93 -1.71 18.86
C GLN A 422 11.82 -1.61 17.80
N VAL A 423 12.17 -1.27 16.57
CA VAL A 423 11.18 -1.18 15.47
C VAL A 423 10.60 -2.55 15.13
N ILE A 424 11.42 -3.61 15.09
CA ILE A 424 10.95 -4.99 14.89
C ILE A 424 10.06 -5.45 16.05
N GLN A 425 10.38 -5.07 17.29
CA GLN A 425 9.54 -5.37 18.44
C GLN A 425 8.16 -4.68 18.34
N SER A 426 8.10 -3.39 17.96
CA SER A 426 6.81 -2.74 17.69
C SER A 426 6.04 -3.34 16.50
N ILE A 427 6.74 -3.87 15.48
CA ILE A 427 6.10 -4.64 14.39
C ILE A 427 5.51 -5.96 14.92
N ARG A 428 6.12 -6.61 15.90
CA ARG A 428 5.58 -7.82 16.54
C ARG A 428 4.37 -7.52 17.42
N GLU A 429 4.41 -6.42 18.17
CA GLU A 429 3.36 -6.02 19.13
C GLU A 429 2.04 -5.61 18.47
N ILE A 430 2.10 -4.99 17.28
CA ILE A 430 0.89 -4.60 16.51
C ILE A 430 0.30 -5.76 15.69
N ARG A 431 1.07 -6.83 15.47
CA ARG A 431 0.67 -8.02 14.71
C ARG A 431 -0.27 -8.93 15.50
N GLN A 432 -1.04 -9.74 14.78
CA GLN A 432 -2.06 -10.63 15.35
C GLN A 432 -2.08 -11.96 14.57
N PRO A 433 -1.20 -12.92 14.92
CA PRO A 433 -0.94 -14.10 14.08
C PRO A 433 -2.15 -14.96 13.72
N ASP A 434 -3.14 -15.12 14.61
CA ASP A 434 -4.34 -15.88 14.26
C ASP A 434 -5.32 -15.08 13.38
N ALA A 435 -5.35 -13.75 13.48
CA ALA A 435 -6.12 -12.89 12.57
C ALA A 435 -5.48 -12.87 11.17
N GLU A 436 -4.15 -12.75 11.10
CA GLU A 436 -3.35 -12.89 9.86
C GLU A 436 -3.65 -14.24 9.17
N LYS A 437 -3.55 -15.34 9.92
CA LYS A 437 -3.76 -16.71 9.46
C LYS A 437 -5.21 -16.96 9.02
N ALA A 438 -6.20 -16.38 9.71
CA ALA A 438 -7.60 -16.42 9.29
C ALA A 438 -7.83 -15.62 8.00
N TYR A 439 -7.27 -14.41 7.90
CA TYR A 439 -7.33 -13.57 6.69
C TYR A 439 -6.70 -14.28 5.49
N TRP A 440 -5.46 -14.75 5.59
CA TRP A 440 -4.74 -15.36 4.48
C TRP A 440 -5.36 -16.68 4.03
N ARG A 441 -5.84 -17.53 4.95
CA ARG A 441 -6.62 -18.73 4.60
C ARG A 441 -7.92 -18.40 3.86
N ARG A 442 -8.58 -17.30 4.20
CA ARG A 442 -9.80 -16.84 3.51
C ARG A 442 -9.48 -16.25 2.13
N HIS A 443 -8.45 -15.41 2.01
CA HIS A 443 -8.07 -14.77 0.76
C HIS A 443 -7.54 -15.76 -0.28
N LEU A 444 -6.79 -16.78 0.16
CA LEU A 444 -6.24 -17.83 -0.72
C LEU A 444 -7.19 -19.02 -0.92
N SER A 445 -8.44 -18.93 -0.42
CA SER A 445 -9.44 -19.99 -0.59
C SER A 445 -9.84 -20.13 -2.07
N GLY A 446 -9.57 -21.28 -2.68
CA GLY A 446 -9.82 -21.51 -4.11
C GLY A 446 -8.82 -20.83 -5.06
N ALA A 447 -7.68 -20.34 -4.56
CA ALA A 447 -6.57 -19.86 -5.36
C ALA A 447 -6.05 -20.98 -6.31
N GLN A 448 -5.67 -20.61 -7.55
CA GLN A 448 -5.20 -21.57 -8.57
C GLN A 448 -3.70 -21.47 -8.83
N GLU A 449 -3.04 -22.62 -9.04
CA GLU A 449 -1.62 -22.65 -9.44
C GLU A 449 -1.43 -21.92 -10.77
N THR A 450 -0.58 -20.88 -10.75
CA THR A 450 -0.47 -19.88 -11.83
C THR A 450 0.99 -19.75 -12.25
N VAL A 451 1.38 -20.58 -13.22
CA VAL A 451 2.75 -20.73 -13.70
C VAL A 451 2.79 -20.34 -15.19
N LEU A 452 3.44 -19.22 -15.49
CA LEU A 452 3.79 -18.83 -16.86
C LEU A 452 4.83 -19.80 -17.45
N GLY A 453 4.79 -20.05 -18.76
CA GLY A 453 5.75 -20.93 -19.45
C GLY A 453 5.47 -22.42 -19.31
N HIS A 454 4.22 -22.83 -19.06
CA HIS A 454 3.85 -24.24 -18.86
C HIS A 454 3.57 -24.99 -20.18
N ASN A 455 4.44 -24.82 -21.19
CA ASN A 455 4.34 -25.54 -22.46
C ASN A 455 5.49 -26.54 -22.63
N ALA A 456 5.11 -27.74 -23.06
CA ALA A 456 5.95 -28.83 -23.57
C ALA A 456 6.89 -29.56 -22.58
N GLU A 457 7.04 -30.84 -22.90
CA GLU A 457 8.10 -31.73 -22.44
C GLU A 457 9.45 -31.27 -23.02
N HIS A 458 10.57 -31.69 -22.41
CA HIS A 458 11.94 -31.26 -22.73
C HIS A 458 12.18 -29.76 -22.47
N THR A 459 12.95 -29.38 -21.45
CA THR A 459 14.38 -29.76 -21.35
C THR A 459 14.86 -29.69 -19.89
N VAL A 460 15.79 -30.58 -19.51
CA VAL A 460 16.45 -30.55 -18.19
C VAL A 460 17.51 -29.42 -18.15
N LEU A 461 17.04 -28.17 -18.21
CA LEU A 461 17.88 -26.99 -18.05
C LEU A 461 18.24 -26.81 -16.56
N SER A 462 19.39 -26.17 -16.31
CA SER A 462 19.99 -25.99 -14.98
C SER A 462 19.01 -25.43 -13.94
N ALA A 463 19.23 -25.77 -12.67
CA ALA A 463 18.60 -25.08 -11.53
C ALA A 463 18.93 -23.59 -11.47
N HIS A 464 19.94 -23.14 -12.23
CA HIS A 464 20.40 -21.76 -12.30
C HIS A 464 20.36 -21.21 -13.73
N ASP A 465 19.22 -21.42 -14.41
CA ASP A 465 18.90 -20.84 -15.72
C ASP A 465 19.29 -19.33 -15.81
N PRO A 466 19.87 -18.84 -16.93
CA PRO A 466 20.13 -17.42 -17.14
C PRO A 466 18.85 -16.60 -17.15
N GLN A 467 18.92 -15.32 -16.77
CA GLN A 467 17.77 -14.43 -16.85
C GLN A 467 17.82 -13.54 -18.10
N PHE A 468 16.68 -12.94 -18.43
CA PHE A 468 16.55 -11.78 -19.31
C PHE A 468 16.03 -10.58 -18.52
N LYS A 469 16.18 -9.39 -19.11
CA LYS A 469 15.59 -8.13 -18.66
C LYS A 469 15.21 -7.32 -19.89
N THR A 470 14.00 -6.76 -19.91
CA THR A 470 13.49 -5.91 -20.98
C THR A 470 12.66 -4.77 -20.38
N SER A 471 12.63 -3.61 -21.03
CA SER A 471 11.88 -2.44 -20.56
C SER A 471 11.25 -1.69 -21.72
N SER A 472 9.96 -1.37 -21.60
CA SER A 472 9.18 -0.63 -22.58
C SER A 472 8.65 0.66 -21.94
N ASN A 473 9.14 1.81 -22.43
CA ASN A 473 8.55 3.11 -22.12
C ASN A 473 7.27 3.29 -22.92
N ILE A 474 6.15 3.57 -22.26
CA ILE A 474 4.84 3.64 -22.89
C ILE A 474 4.38 5.10 -22.93
N ALA A 475 4.13 5.60 -24.13
CA ALA A 475 3.51 6.90 -24.31
C ALA A 475 2.07 6.86 -23.75
N PRO A 476 1.72 7.69 -22.76
CA PRO A 476 0.43 7.60 -22.09
C PRO A 476 -0.71 8.04 -23.04
N GLN A 477 -1.56 7.09 -23.41
CA GLN A 477 -2.79 7.32 -24.16
C GLN A 477 -3.83 8.06 -23.30
N ASN A 478 -4.85 8.66 -23.92
CA ASN A 478 -5.83 9.49 -23.22
C ASN A 478 -6.58 8.74 -22.10
N SER A 479 -6.89 7.46 -22.29
CA SER A 479 -7.46 6.56 -21.28
C SER A 479 -6.52 6.35 -20.09
N THR A 480 -5.23 6.12 -20.32
CA THR A 480 -4.24 5.99 -19.24
C THR A 480 -3.95 7.33 -18.56
N LYS A 481 -4.08 8.46 -19.26
CA LYS A 481 -3.92 9.81 -18.66
C LYS A 481 -5.03 10.14 -17.66
N SER A 482 -6.29 9.77 -17.93
CA SER A 482 -7.37 9.96 -16.96
C SER A 482 -7.21 9.02 -15.76
N LEU A 483 -6.81 7.75 -15.97
CA LEU A 483 -6.48 6.85 -14.86
C LEU A 483 -5.37 7.42 -13.97
N LEU A 484 -4.28 7.94 -14.55
CA LEU A 484 -3.16 8.50 -13.78
C LEU A 484 -3.48 9.84 -13.07
N GLN A 485 -4.69 10.39 -13.24
CA GLN A 485 -5.22 11.53 -12.45
C GLN A 485 -6.09 11.09 -11.26
N LYS A 486 -6.39 9.79 -11.12
CA LYS A 486 -7.14 9.21 -9.99
C LYS A 486 -6.25 9.04 -8.74
N SER A 487 -6.83 8.58 -7.63
CA SER A 487 -6.06 8.26 -6.43
C SER A 487 -5.08 7.10 -6.68
N SER A 488 -3.97 7.07 -5.94
CA SER A 488 -2.98 5.99 -6.04
C SER A 488 -3.56 4.59 -5.77
N SER A 489 -4.69 4.51 -5.05
CA SER A 489 -5.43 3.28 -4.76
C SER A 489 -6.19 2.78 -6.00
N GLU A 490 -6.93 3.65 -6.69
CA GLU A 490 -7.59 3.35 -7.97
C GLU A 490 -6.57 2.94 -9.05
N VAL A 491 -5.49 3.70 -9.19
CA VAL A 491 -4.39 3.37 -10.12
C VAL A 491 -3.81 1.99 -9.82
N SER A 492 -3.51 1.69 -8.54
CA SER A 492 -2.99 0.37 -8.15
C SER A 492 -4.00 -0.74 -8.44
N ALA A 493 -5.29 -0.52 -8.16
CA ALA A 493 -6.33 -1.50 -8.40
C ALA A 493 -6.53 -1.81 -9.90
N ALA A 494 -6.53 -0.78 -10.75
CA ALA A 494 -6.62 -0.96 -12.19
C ALA A 494 -5.41 -1.72 -12.77
N LEU A 495 -4.20 -1.44 -12.29
CA LEU A 495 -2.98 -2.16 -12.69
C LEU A 495 -2.99 -3.62 -12.23
N ILE A 496 -3.37 -3.89 -10.97
CA ILE A 496 -3.50 -5.25 -10.42
C ILE A 496 -4.55 -6.06 -11.19
N LEU A 497 -5.71 -5.46 -11.50
CA LEU A 497 -6.77 -6.12 -12.27
C LEU A 497 -6.32 -6.44 -13.70
N SER A 498 -5.66 -5.49 -14.36
CA SER A 498 -5.15 -5.68 -15.73
C SER A 498 -4.08 -6.77 -15.78
N TYR A 499 -3.22 -6.83 -14.76
CA TYR A 499 -2.23 -7.90 -14.63
C TYR A 499 -2.89 -9.26 -14.36
N ALA A 500 -3.86 -9.34 -13.46
CA ALA A 500 -4.60 -10.57 -13.19
C ALA A 500 -5.30 -11.12 -14.44
N ARG A 501 -5.94 -10.26 -15.24
CA ARG A 501 -6.55 -10.64 -16.52
C ARG A 501 -5.52 -11.07 -17.57
N THR A 502 -4.34 -10.45 -17.57
CA THR A 502 -3.22 -10.89 -18.40
C THR A 502 -2.78 -12.29 -18.02
N LEU A 503 -2.60 -12.58 -16.72
CA LEU A 503 -2.27 -13.93 -16.27
C LEU A 503 -3.37 -14.94 -16.62
N ARG A 504 -4.65 -14.58 -16.50
CA ARG A 504 -5.76 -15.43 -16.99
C ARG A 504 -5.64 -15.76 -18.48
N HIS A 505 -5.27 -14.81 -19.33
CA HIS A 505 -5.05 -15.06 -20.76
C HIS A 505 -3.90 -16.04 -21.02
N PHE A 506 -2.75 -15.87 -20.34
CA PHE A 506 -1.57 -16.70 -20.56
C PHE A 506 -1.55 -18.03 -19.79
N THR A 507 -2.42 -18.23 -18.79
CA THR A 507 -2.44 -19.46 -17.95
C THR A 507 -3.79 -20.17 -17.90
N GLN A 508 -4.83 -19.61 -18.53
CA GLN A 508 -6.22 -20.10 -18.51
C GLN A 508 -6.83 -20.29 -17.10
N ARG A 509 -6.26 -19.62 -16.08
CA ARG A 509 -6.78 -19.61 -14.70
C ARG A 509 -7.87 -18.56 -14.53
N THR A 510 -9.04 -18.94 -14.02
CA THR A 510 -10.09 -17.99 -13.65
C THR A 510 -9.81 -17.31 -12.31
N LYS A 511 -9.06 -17.96 -11.42
CA LYS A 511 -8.64 -17.44 -10.11
C LYS A 511 -7.10 -17.35 -9.99
N PRO A 512 -6.43 -16.56 -10.85
CA PRO A 512 -4.98 -16.53 -10.91
C PRO A 512 -4.36 -15.98 -9.62
N THR A 513 -3.20 -16.52 -9.26
CA THR A 513 -2.44 -16.17 -8.06
C THR A 513 -1.05 -15.67 -8.43
N PHE A 514 -0.58 -14.57 -7.83
CA PHE A 514 0.74 -14.01 -8.10
C PHE A 514 1.30 -13.27 -6.89
N GLY A 515 2.62 -13.07 -6.85
CA GLY A 515 3.26 -12.29 -5.80
C GLY A 515 3.01 -10.80 -6.00
N LEU A 516 2.44 -10.12 -5.01
CA LEU A 516 2.26 -8.68 -4.98
C LEU A 516 3.26 -8.06 -3.99
N ASN A 517 4.08 -7.14 -4.49
CA ASN A 517 5.01 -6.36 -3.67
C ASN A 517 4.26 -5.24 -2.95
N HIS A 518 4.42 -5.15 -1.62
CA HIS A 518 3.82 -4.11 -0.81
C HIS A 518 4.86 -3.49 0.12
N ALA A 519 4.92 -2.17 0.19
CA ALA A 519 5.93 -1.47 1.00
C ALA A 519 5.77 -1.75 2.51
N SER A 520 4.55 -2.01 2.99
CA SER A 520 4.27 -2.43 4.38
C SER A 520 4.80 -1.42 5.42
N ARG A 521 4.77 -0.13 5.05
CA ARG A 521 5.34 1.02 5.77
C ARG A 521 4.38 1.73 6.73
N SER A 522 3.12 1.32 6.72
CA SER A 522 2.21 1.56 7.83
C SER A 522 1.57 0.24 8.19
N LEU A 523 1.58 -0.07 9.48
CA LEU A 523 0.92 -1.25 10.02
C LEU A 523 -0.19 -0.79 10.95
N SER A 524 -1.32 -1.49 10.96
CA SER A 524 -2.46 -1.20 11.84
C SER A 524 -2.89 -2.47 12.56
N SER A 525 -3.34 -2.34 13.80
CA SER A 525 -3.98 -3.47 14.49
C SER A 525 -5.30 -3.83 13.79
N PRO A 526 -5.76 -5.09 13.79
CA PRO A 526 -6.97 -5.49 13.07
C PRO A 526 -8.28 -4.82 13.55
N ASP A 527 -8.28 -4.25 14.76
CA ASP A 527 -9.38 -3.45 15.30
C ASP A 527 -9.33 -1.95 14.87
N GLY A 528 -8.26 -1.53 14.19
CA GLY A 528 -8.02 -0.14 13.78
C GLY A 528 -7.59 0.82 14.89
N MET A 529 -7.43 0.35 16.13
CA MET A 529 -7.14 1.19 17.30
C MET A 529 -5.67 1.65 17.40
N GLN A 530 -4.75 0.93 16.76
CA GLN A 530 -3.33 1.26 16.70
C GLN A 530 -2.87 1.40 15.26
N THR A 531 -1.89 2.29 15.04
CA THR A 531 -1.16 2.41 13.78
C THR A 531 0.30 2.72 14.05
N LEU A 532 1.18 1.89 13.51
CA LEU A 532 2.63 2.07 13.49
C LEU A 532 3.02 2.72 12.17
N ASP A 533 3.67 3.89 12.26
CA ASP A 533 4.26 4.62 11.14
C ASP A 533 5.74 4.23 11.02
N LEU A 534 6.13 3.68 9.87
CA LEU A 534 7.51 3.28 9.56
C LEU A 534 8.13 4.16 8.47
N THR A 535 7.57 5.34 8.17
CA THR A 535 8.11 6.28 7.16
C THR A 535 9.50 6.80 7.46
N SER A 536 9.84 7.01 8.74
CA SER A 536 11.13 7.52 9.21
C SER A 536 12.11 6.43 9.68
N ALA A 537 11.72 5.15 9.59
CA ALA A 537 12.53 4.05 10.10
C ALA A 537 13.47 3.49 9.02
N SER A 538 14.78 3.41 9.31
CA SER A 538 15.81 2.86 8.40
C SER A 538 15.82 1.31 8.41
N ILE A 539 14.68 0.70 8.09
CA ILE A 539 14.41 -0.75 8.13
C ILE A 539 13.79 -1.20 6.80
N PRO A 540 14.12 -2.38 6.24
CA PRO A 540 13.49 -2.93 5.04
C PRO A 540 12.12 -3.57 5.36
N THR A 541 11.01 -2.86 5.10
CA THR A 541 9.66 -3.40 5.40
C THR A 541 8.99 -4.07 4.21
N LEU A 542 9.45 -3.80 2.97
CA LEU A 542 8.91 -4.37 1.72
C LEU A 542 8.64 -5.89 1.85
N SER A 543 7.37 -6.29 1.75
CA SER A 543 6.97 -7.71 1.78
C SER A 543 6.29 -8.14 0.47
N VAL A 544 6.34 -9.44 0.18
CA VAL A 544 5.89 -10.02 -1.09
C VAL A 544 4.83 -11.08 -0.85
N THR A 545 3.59 -10.63 -0.74
CA THR A 545 2.42 -11.45 -0.38
C THR A 545 1.80 -12.12 -1.61
N PRO A 546 1.22 -13.33 -1.50
CA PRO A 546 0.42 -13.91 -2.57
C PRO A 546 -0.94 -13.18 -2.68
N PHE A 547 -1.25 -12.69 -3.87
CA PHE A 547 -2.54 -12.11 -4.21
C PHE A 547 -3.31 -13.07 -5.12
N SER A 548 -4.59 -13.32 -4.83
CA SER A 548 -5.49 -14.13 -5.66
C SER A 548 -6.82 -13.41 -5.86
N ILE A 549 -7.38 -13.49 -7.07
CA ILE A 549 -8.63 -12.79 -7.43
C ILE A 549 -9.50 -13.64 -8.37
N ASP A 550 -10.81 -13.62 -8.14
CA ASP A 550 -11.79 -14.40 -8.88
C ASP A 550 -12.40 -13.63 -10.06
N LEU A 551 -11.85 -13.82 -11.26
CA LEU A 551 -12.13 -12.99 -12.44
C LEU A 551 -13.48 -13.29 -13.13
N GLU A 552 -14.40 -13.94 -12.43
CA GLU A 552 -15.78 -14.22 -12.88
C GLU A 552 -16.76 -13.08 -12.47
N SER A 553 -16.34 -12.17 -11.57
CA SER A 553 -17.14 -11.03 -11.07
C SER A 553 -17.14 -9.81 -12.00
N SER A 554 -17.99 -8.81 -11.72
CA SER A 554 -18.04 -7.56 -12.50
C SER A 554 -16.77 -6.71 -12.32
N THR A 555 -16.51 -5.77 -13.24
CA THR A 555 -15.29 -4.93 -13.16
C THR A 555 -15.31 -4.01 -11.93
N GLU A 556 -16.47 -3.52 -11.50
CA GLU A 556 -16.62 -2.69 -10.30
C GLU A 556 -16.34 -3.51 -9.03
N ASP A 557 -16.94 -4.70 -8.91
CA ASP A 557 -16.72 -5.60 -7.77
C ASP A 557 -15.25 -6.02 -7.65
N LEU A 558 -14.59 -6.28 -8.78
CA LEU A 558 -13.17 -6.65 -8.83
C LEU A 558 -12.26 -5.50 -8.39
N LEU A 559 -12.53 -4.26 -8.82
CA LEU A 559 -11.76 -3.08 -8.37
C LEU A 559 -11.97 -2.83 -6.87
N GLY A 560 -13.21 -2.93 -6.39
CA GLY A 560 -13.53 -2.81 -4.96
C GLY A 560 -12.84 -3.88 -4.11
N PHE A 561 -12.85 -5.15 -4.55
CA PHE A 561 -12.13 -6.24 -3.88
C PHE A 561 -10.62 -5.99 -3.80
N ILE A 562 -10.00 -5.45 -4.85
CA ILE A 562 -8.57 -5.12 -4.83
C ILE A 562 -8.30 -3.95 -3.86
N GLN A 563 -9.13 -2.91 -3.87
CA GLN A 563 -8.99 -1.78 -2.94
C GLN A 563 -9.15 -2.21 -1.48
N ASP A 564 -10.13 -3.05 -1.18
CA ASP A 564 -10.31 -3.66 0.14
C ASP A 564 -9.09 -4.51 0.53
N HIS A 565 -8.59 -5.38 -0.36
CA HIS A 565 -7.37 -6.17 -0.09
C HIS A 565 -6.16 -5.27 0.21
N LEU A 566 -5.92 -4.24 -0.62
CA LEU A 566 -4.83 -3.27 -0.40
C LEU A 566 -4.98 -2.54 0.94
N ALA A 567 -6.21 -2.27 1.40
CA ALA A 567 -6.44 -1.72 2.73
C ALA A 567 -6.18 -2.74 3.85
N GLN A 568 -6.51 -4.03 3.66
CA GLN A 568 -6.21 -5.11 4.61
C GLN A 568 -4.70 -5.42 4.72
N LEU A 569 -3.89 -5.10 3.70
CA LEU A 569 -2.43 -5.25 3.79
C LEU A 569 -1.81 -4.40 4.90
N ASN A 570 -2.40 -3.29 5.30
CA ASN A 570 -1.94 -2.54 6.50
C ASN A 570 -2.02 -3.40 7.78
N CYS A 571 -2.92 -4.38 7.86
CA CYS A 571 -3.05 -5.26 9.03
C CYS A 571 -2.25 -6.57 8.89
N PHE A 572 -2.10 -7.09 7.66
CA PHE A 572 -1.67 -8.49 7.46
C PHE A 572 -0.46 -8.68 6.52
N SER A 573 0.16 -7.61 6.02
CA SER A 573 1.30 -7.69 5.08
C SER A 573 2.61 -8.21 5.68
N GLN A 574 2.79 -8.14 7.01
CA GLN A 574 3.95 -8.67 7.73
C GLN A 574 3.70 -10.05 8.35
N ALA A 575 2.71 -10.80 7.85
CA ALA A 575 2.45 -12.16 8.29
C ALA A 575 3.53 -13.14 7.83
N ASP A 576 3.88 -14.10 8.70
CA ASP A 576 4.88 -15.12 8.42
C ASP A 576 4.34 -16.28 7.57
N GLY A 577 5.21 -16.88 6.75
CA GLY A 577 4.93 -18.14 6.07
C GLY A 577 3.81 -18.13 5.03
N VAL A 578 3.19 -16.98 4.71
CA VAL A 578 1.99 -16.87 3.85
C VAL A 578 2.16 -17.56 2.49
N ARG A 579 3.36 -17.53 1.90
CA ARG A 579 3.68 -18.25 0.65
C ARG A 579 3.44 -19.76 0.71
N LYS A 580 3.47 -20.38 1.90
CA LYS A 580 3.19 -21.81 2.14
C LYS A 580 1.71 -22.11 2.42
N LEU A 581 0.82 -21.10 2.36
CA LEU A 581 -0.63 -21.25 2.55
C LEU A 581 -1.43 -21.34 1.25
N GLY A 582 -0.80 -21.08 0.09
CA GLY A 582 -1.45 -21.04 -1.23
C GLY A 582 -0.78 -21.98 -2.25
N PRO A 583 -1.32 -22.06 -3.48
CA PRO A 583 -0.71 -22.82 -4.57
C PRO A 583 0.57 -22.15 -5.09
N LYS A 584 1.34 -22.85 -5.93
CA LYS A 584 2.54 -22.27 -6.55
C LYS A 584 2.19 -21.17 -7.56
N PHE A 585 3.09 -20.20 -7.66
CA PHE A 585 3.11 -19.19 -8.70
C PHE A 585 4.57 -18.83 -9.03
N ASN A 586 4.84 -18.45 -10.27
CA ASN A 586 6.16 -17.89 -10.66
C ASN A 586 6.14 -16.38 -10.89
N SER A 587 4.96 -15.82 -11.07
CA SER A 587 4.74 -14.44 -11.52
C SER A 587 4.62 -13.47 -10.34
N HIS A 588 5.25 -12.29 -10.48
CA HIS A 588 5.29 -11.25 -9.45
C HIS A 588 5.01 -9.87 -10.05
N LEU A 589 4.09 -9.11 -9.45
CA LEU A 589 3.78 -7.72 -9.80
C LEU A 589 4.41 -6.75 -8.80
N ASN A 590 5.04 -5.69 -9.31
CA ASN A 590 5.57 -4.59 -8.53
C ASN A 590 5.06 -3.26 -9.10
N ILE A 591 4.60 -2.34 -8.24
CA ILE A 591 4.10 -1.02 -8.64
C ILE A 591 4.95 0.06 -7.98
N ILE A 592 5.74 0.76 -8.79
CA ILE A 592 6.75 1.72 -8.34
C ILE A 592 6.29 3.13 -8.74
N HIS A 593 5.78 3.88 -7.78
CA HIS A 593 5.58 5.32 -7.94
C HIS A 593 6.91 6.05 -7.80
N ARG A 594 7.50 6.49 -8.92
CA ARG A 594 8.64 7.41 -8.88
C ARG A 594 8.16 8.77 -8.38
N ARG A 595 8.90 9.34 -7.45
CA ARG A 595 8.84 10.74 -7.06
C ARG A 595 10.19 11.36 -7.39
N ASP A 596 10.23 12.30 -8.32
CA ASP A 596 11.46 12.96 -8.75
C ASP A 596 11.67 14.18 -7.84
N HIS A 597 12.39 13.93 -6.73
CA HIS A 597 12.55 14.87 -5.60
C HIS A 597 13.26 16.20 -5.94
N ALA A 598 13.56 16.49 -7.20
CA ALA A 598 13.87 17.83 -7.68
C ALA A 598 12.74 18.84 -7.35
N ALA A 599 11.48 18.40 -7.29
CA ALA A 599 10.34 19.28 -7.02
C ALA A 599 10.06 19.57 -5.53
N SER A 600 10.65 18.82 -4.58
CA SER A 600 10.32 18.97 -3.14
C SER A 600 11.17 19.99 -2.37
N GLN A 601 12.03 20.77 -3.05
CA GLN A 601 12.86 21.80 -2.41
C GLN A 601 12.14 23.13 -2.15
N ASN A 602 10.98 23.39 -2.78
CA ASN A 602 10.17 24.61 -2.60
C ASN A 602 9.35 24.60 -1.28
N GLY A 603 10.00 24.22 -0.17
CA GLY A 603 9.39 23.98 1.14
C GLY A 603 10.42 23.95 2.26
N SER A 604 11.27 24.99 2.33
CA SER A 604 12.25 25.24 3.41
C SER A 604 13.22 24.10 3.74
N SER A 605 14.26 23.92 2.93
CA SER A 605 15.66 24.04 3.42
C SER A 605 16.72 23.93 2.33
N THR A 606 17.53 24.99 2.21
CA THR A 606 18.91 25.03 1.68
C THR A 606 19.22 24.41 0.31
N ASP A 607 19.68 25.30 -0.56
CA ASP A 607 20.52 25.06 -1.75
C ASP A 607 21.89 24.46 -1.35
N ARG A 608 21.90 23.18 -0.92
CA ARG A 608 23.13 22.47 -0.50
C ARG A 608 23.83 21.84 -1.70
N PRO A 609 25.17 21.91 -1.80
CA PRO A 609 25.91 21.05 -2.71
C PRO A 609 25.70 19.57 -2.33
N LYS A 610 25.62 18.70 -3.33
CA LYS A 610 25.68 17.25 -3.14
C LYS A 610 27.11 16.78 -3.35
N ALA A 611 27.59 15.93 -2.45
CA ALA A 611 28.85 15.22 -2.63
C ALA A 611 28.66 13.97 -3.50
N LEU A 612 27.49 13.33 -3.43
CA LEU A 612 27.14 12.14 -4.20
C LEU A 612 26.39 12.48 -5.50
N GLU A 613 27.08 12.49 -6.64
CA GLU A 613 26.39 12.48 -7.95
C GLU A 613 26.10 11.04 -8.40
N ARG A 614 24.83 10.74 -8.71
CA ARG A 614 24.40 9.37 -9.01
C ARG A 614 24.81 8.89 -10.42
N TYR A 615 25.99 8.28 -10.51
CA TYR A 615 26.43 7.57 -11.73
C TYR A 615 25.48 6.40 -12.05
N ARG A 616 24.79 6.48 -13.19
CA ARG A 616 23.95 5.39 -13.70
C ARG A 616 24.84 4.45 -14.51
N LEU A 617 25.03 3.22 -14.01
CA LEU A 617 25.73 2.17 -14.75
C LEU A 617 25.11 2.00 -16.16
N PRO A 618 25.94 1.88 -17.22
CA PRO A 618 25.49 1.53 -18.57
C PRO A 618 24.56 0.32 -18.59
N GLU A 619 23.58 0.31 -19.52
CA GLU A 619 22.55 -0.73 -19.54
C GLU A 619 23.11 -2.15 -19.74
N THR A 620 24.25 -2.28 -20.41
CA THR A 620 25.02 -3.55 -20.49
C THR A 620 25.36 -4.07 -19.09
N LEU A 621 26.18 -3.35 -18.32
CA LEU A 621 26.60 -3.70 -16.96
C LEU A 621 25.39 -3.85 -16.00
N ALA A 622 24.40 -2.96 -16.12
CA ALA A 622 23.17 -2.98 -15.31
C ALA A 622 22.17 -4.09 -15.71
N SER A 623 22.42 -4.78 -16.83
CA SER A 623 21.70 -5.98 -17.28
C SER A 623 22.51 -7.24 -17.02
N GLU A 624 23.82 -7.24 -17.24
CA GLU A 624 24.76 -8.33 -16.94
C GLU A 624 24.66 -8.78 -15.47
N TYR A 625 24.55 -7.83 -14.54
CA TYR A 625 24.32 -8.14 -13.12
C TYR A 625 23.12 -9.08 -12.88
N PHE A 626 22.04 -8.93 -13.67
CA PHE A 626 20.86 -9.80 -13.58
C PHE A 626 20.91 -11.00 -14.54
N THR A 627 21.60 -10.91 -15.67
CA THR A 627 21.47 -11.86 -16.80
C THR A 627 22.68 -12.77 -17.01
N ALA A 628 23.88 -12.33 -16.63
CA ALA A 628 25.16 -12.99 -16.91
C ALA A 628 25.90 -13.53 -15.67
N THR A 629 25.55 -13.06 -14.46
CA THR A 629 26.17 -13.50 -13.20
C THR A 629 26.10 -15.04 -13.05
N LYS A 630 27.24 -15.65 -12.65
CA LYS A 630 27.35 -17.10 -12.45
C LYS A 630 26.99 -17.50 -11.02
N PRO A 631 26.43 -18.70 -10.78
CA PRO A 631 26.12 -19.18 -9.43
C PRO A 631 27.37 -19.24 -8.55
N SER A 632 27.25 -18.83 -7.29
CA SER A 632 28.37 -18.86 -6.36
C SER A 632 28.41 -20.13 -5.53
N SER A 633 29.61 -20.70 -5.39
CA SER A 633 29.93 -21.78 -4.46
C SER A 633 30.32 -21.28 -3.05
N THR A 634 30.26 -19.97 -2.77
CA THR A 634 30.47 -19.42 -1.42
C THR A 634 29.48 -20.06 -0.45
N VAL A 635 29.94 -20.84 0.53
CA VAL A 635 29.09 -21.39 1.59
C VAL A 635 28.60 -20.24 2.49
N SER A 636 27.29 -20.13 2.71
CA SER A 636 26.70 -19.06 3.52
C SER A 636 26.10 -19.56 4.84
N THR A 637 25.95 -18.66 5.81
CA THR A 637 25.37 -18.91 7.16
C THR A 637 23.89 -19.29 7.14
N ILE A 638 23.27 -19.38 5.96
CA ILE A 638 21.84 -19.70 5.76
C ILE A 638 21.59 -20.81 4.73
N ASP A 639 22.62 -21.54 4.30
CA ASP A 639 22.51 -22.57 3.24
C ASP A 639 21.57 -23.73 3.59
N GLY A 640 21.19 -23.89 4.86
CA GLY A 640 20.20 -24.86 5.33
C GLY A 640 18.73 -24.47 5.15
N LEU A 641 18.41 -23.33 4.52
CA LEU A 641 17.01 -22.90 4.31
C LEU A 641 16.31 -23.70 3.19
N ASP A 642 15.12 -24.23 3.52
CA ASP A 642 14.19 -24.78 2.52
C ASP A 642 13.76 -23.71 1.50
N THR A 643 14.23 -23.87 0.26
CA THR A 643 13.79 -23.11 -0.92
C THR A 643 13.07 -24.00 -1.94
N ALA A 644 12.85 -25.29 -1.65
CA ALA A 644 12.27 -26.27 -2.57
C ALA A 644 10.76 -26.03 -2.83
N TYR A 645 10.12 -25.26 -1.94
CA TYR A 645 8.74 -24.82 -2.10
C TYR A 645 8.56 -23.74 -3.18
N LEU A 646 9.64 -23.04 -3.59
CA LEU A 646 9.61 -22.02 -4.63
C LEU A 646 9.46 -22.62 -6.04
N SER A 647 8.96 -21.81 -6.98
CA SER A 647 8.91 -22.16 -8.40
C SER A 647 10.30 -22.05 -9.04
N LYS A 648 10.77 -23.12 -9.71
CA LYS A 648 12.11 -23.21 -10.36
C LYS A 648 12.48 -21.99 -11.22
N TYR A 649 11.47 -21.36 -11.82
CA TYR A 649 11.60 -20.17 -12.63
C TYR A 649 10.73 -19.06 -12.04
N HIS A 650 11.15 -17.80 -12.21
CA HIS A 650 10.44 -16.61 -11.73
C HIS A 650 10.32 -15.55 -12.83
N PHE A 651 9.17 -14.86 -12.83
CA PHE A 651 8.89 -13.70 -13.68
C PHE A 651 8.54 -12.51 -12.77
N PHE A 652 9.15 -11.36 -13.05
CA PHE A 652 8.94 -10.11 -12.33
C PHE A 652 8.48 -9.04 -13.33
N PHE A 653 7.31 -8.47 -13.07
CA PHE A 653 6.68 -7.43 -13.88
C PHE A 653 6.57 -6.16 -13.05
N ASN A 654 7.39 -5.17 -13.40
CA ASN A 654 7.46 -3.89 -12.70
C ASN A 654 6.71 -2.84 -13.52
N VAL A 655 5.68 -2.24 -12.94
CA VAL A 655 5.04 -1.04 -13.48
C VAL A 655 5.63 0.17 -12.76
N ILE A 656 6.28 1.05 -13.50
CA ILE A 656 6.86 2.29 -13.00
C ILE A 656 5.98 3.45 -13.47
N ILE A 657 5.54 4.28 -12.53
CA ILE A 657 4.71 5.47 -12.77
C ILE A 657 5.58 6.70 -12.47
N GLY A 658 5.79 7.58 -13.46
CA GLY A 658 6.52 8.84 -13.29
C GLY A 658 5.61 10.01 -12.91
N GLU A 659 6.16 11.06 -12.28
CA GLU A 659 5.38 12.24 -11.86
C GLU A 659 4.78 13.03 -13.04
N ASN A 660 5.41 12.95 -14.22
CA ASN A 660 4.91 13.48 -15.48
C ASN A 660 3.77 12.66 -16.12
N GLY A 661 3.25 11.64 -15.42
CA GLY A 661 2.23 10.73 -15.95
C GLY A 661 2.75 9.74 -17.00
N SER A 662 4.07 9.53 -17.08
CA SER A 662 4.64 8.44 -17.89
C SER A 662 4.43 7.08 -17.22
N LEU A 663 4.29 6.04 -18.04
CA LEU A 663 4.22 4.66 -17.63
C LEU A 663 5.38 3.90 -18.29
N THR A 664 6.18 3.20 -17.49
CA THR A 664 7.23 2.29 -18.00
C THR A 664 6.97 0.90 -17.43
N VAL A 665 6.90 -0.10 -18.30
CA VAL A 665 6.85 -1.51 -17.89
C VAL A 665 8.25 -2.09 -18.02
N SER A 666 8.75 -2.77 -17.00
CA SER A 666 10.03 -3.47 -17.02
C SER A 666 9.85 -4.89 -16.52
N ALA A 667 10.17 -5.86 -17.38
CA ALA A 667 9.96 -7.28 -17.16
C ALA A 667 11.30 -8.03 -17.15
N SER A 668 11.49 -8.91 -16.17
CA SER A 668 12.68 -9.75 -16.06
C SER A 668 12.34 -11.13 -15.51
N GLY A 669 13.14 -12.14 -15.85
CA GLY A 669 12.91 -13.50 -15.40
C GLY A 669 13.82 -14.52 -16.08
N ASN A 670 13.66 -15.78 -15.72
CA ASN A 670 14.38 -16.90 -16.31
C ASN A 670 14.07 -17.04 -17.82
N LYS A 671 15.10 -17.19 -18.68
CA LYS A 671 14.93 -17.35 -20.13
C LYS A 671 14.10 -18.57 -20.49
N SER A 672 14.20 -19.64 -19.69
CA SER A 672 13.41 -20.86 -19.85
C SER A 672 11.89 -20.68 -19.77
N LEU A 673 11.36 -19.54 -19.28
CA LEU A 673 9.91 -19.28 -19.19
C LEU A 673 9.22 -19.09 -20.55
N PHE A 674 9.98 -18.81 -21.60
CA PHE A 674 9.46 -18.43 -22.92
C PHE A 674 10.21 -19.18 -24.04
N ASP A 675 10.60 -20.43 -23.76
CA ASP A 675 11.42 -21.28 -24.65
C ASP A 675 12.77 -20.64 -25.03
N GLY A 676 13.34 -19.83 -24.12
CA GLY A 676 14.56 -19.05 -24.34
C GLY A 676 14.34 -17.67 -24.97
N ASP A 677 13.16 -17.39 -25.52
CA ASP A 677 12.87 -16.21 -26.33
C ASP A 677 12.17 -15.09 -25.53
N SER A 678 12.94 -14.04 -25.19
CA SER A 678 12.41 -12.85 -24.52
C SER A 678 11.48 -11.98 -25.38
N ALA A 679 11.38 -12.19 -26.70
CA ALA A 679 10.42 -11.46 -27.54
C ALA A 679 8.96 -11.80 -27.19
N LYS A 680 8.69 -13.03 -26.70
CA LYS A 680 7.36 -13.46 -26.23
C LYS A 680 6.87 -12.72 -24.97
N VAL A 681 7.72 -11.90 -24.35
CA VAL A 681 7.32 -10.96 -23.29
C VAL A 681 6.53 -9.77 -23.86
N ALA A 682 6.78 -9.36 -25.11
CA ALA A 682 6.07 -8.23 -25.71
C ALA A 682 4.55 -8.46 -25.81
N PRO A 683 4.04 -9.60 -26.33
CA PRO A 683 2.60 -9.93 -26.27
C PRO A 683 1.99 -9.88 -24.86
N LEU A 684 2.76 -10.19 -23.81
CA LEU A 684 2.29 -10.09 -22.41
C LEU A 684 2.15 -8.62 -21.98
N VAL A 685 3.11 -7.77 -22.34
CA VAL A 685 3.03 -6.31 -22.12
C VAL A 685 1.88 -5.70 -22.93
N ASP A 686 1.73 -6.06 -24.20
CA ASP A 686 0.69 -5.53 -25.08
C ASP A 686 -0.71 -5.91 -24.59
N TYR A 687 -0.92 -7.16 -24.18
CA TYR A 687 -2.18 -7.61 -23.59
C TYR A 687 -2.50 -6.88 -22.27
N PHE A 688 -1.48 -6.68 -21.43
CA PHE A 688 -1.62 -5.90 -20.19
C PHE A 688 -2.05 -4.45 -20.45
N LEU A 689 -1.48 -3.80 -21.46
CA LEU A 689 -1.85 -2.43 -21.84
C LEU A 689 -3.23 -2.35 -22.50
N ALA A 690 -3.63 -3.39 -23.23
CA ALA A 690 -4.98 -3.52 -23.76
C ALA A 690 -6.02 -3.69 -22.65
N GLU A 691 -5.76 -4.52 -21.62
CA GLU A 691 -6.65 -4.61 -20.45
C GLU A 691 -6.66 -3.32 -19.62
N LEU A 692 -5.51 -2.69 -19.40
CA LEU A 692 -5.44 -1.41 -18.68
C LEU A 692 -6.27 -0.33 -19.38
N SER A 693 -6.24 -0.30 -20.71
CA SER A 693 -7.07 0.60 -21.52
C SER A 693 -8.56 0.30 -21.36
N LYS A 694 -8.97 -0.99 -21.34
CA LYS A 694 -10.37 -1.40 -21.14
C LYS A 694 -10.89 -1.10 -19.73
N VAL A 695 -10.04 -1.24 -18.71
CA VAL A 695 -10.39 -0.91 -17.31
C VAL A 695 -10.55 0.61 -17.19
N SER A 696 -9.58 1.39 -17.66
CA SER A 696 -9.61 2.87 -17.60
C SER A 696 -10.79 3.49 -18.38
N ALA A 697 -11.17 2.90 -19.51
CA ALA A 697 -12.22 3.42 -20.39
C ALA A 697 -13.66 3.19 -19.89
N ARG A 698 -13.85 2.50 -18.74
CA ARG A 698 -15.17 2.28 -18.11
C ARG A 698 -15.44 3.18 -16.91
N GLU A 699 -14.53 4.11 -16.61
CA GLU A 699 -14.60 5.03 -15.45
C GLU A 699 -14.81 6.51 -15.85
N GLY A 700 -15.20 6.78 -17.10
CA GLY A 700 -15.38 8.13 -17.67
C GLY A 700 -16.73 8.32 -18.34
#